data_AF-A0A2H1VFB2-F1
#
_entry.id   AF-A0A2H1VFB2-F1
#
_cell.length_a   1.000
_cell.length_b   1.000
_cell.length_c   1.000
_cell.angle_alpha   90.00
_cell.angle_beta   90.00
_cell.angle_gamma   90.00
#
_symmetry.space_group_name_H-M   'P 1'
#
loop_
_entity.id
_entity.type
_entity.pdbx_description
1 polymer ?
#
loop_
_entity_poly.entity_id
_entity_poly.type
_entity_poly.pdbx_seq_one_letter_code
_entity_poly.pdbx_strand_id
1 'polypeptide(L)'
;MLKLAFVLAALAVIRADDVSNTYYLYTLENHYEPEVMDPTVPFSRYSNFKITDNTVILVHGHQGSLHSEFNNLVKDAILFHQQPHNVIVVDWSREAGQGYTAARQSVPLVAHHLANFISWLETEARLIRSTLHLVGFNLGAHIVGQAGRRLDQGLGRVGRITGLDPAASRWGSDSGRLADSDAMYVEVIHTDITGPGSNGIGTAIGDINFFVNGGSNQPGCIGHVCNHNRAYEVFAASMSNSGLLGYPCSSDLQNTLNRCRGDPLHMGGLVLSKTGSKKYRVNTSGSSSRNMLKFCIFLAAVAVCYGESITYKLYTKDNKGPFNMTGSGELIKEFGKKDNTIFLIHGYFDNSAEQFLEEVRPAIFRYFKKKINVIEVHWKPLAEDSYTKASGNVGLVAVSLTNFIRWLDLEKDVKLENFHLVGFDLGAHVAGIAGRSFNSNNKVGRITGLNPTGRHWGSGTQRLRHTDATYVEVIHTDTFGALSNGIEDPIGHVNFYPNGGRNQPGCVFHSCCHARSFELFAASIDEDNRLRGNQCSSMTQMNLNLCRGVTLQLGGIDPSKTGTRGIYRINTTRRYPSSSDMLKFIIFVAAVAVCYGQTVDVRYTLHNKNGIVSMRPESDDLPQQFEKDAESTIFLIHGYPSNTVTRFFQLVREAILEHSNQNVNVIEVDWTRAAGNSYTQASNNMQSVAENLTKLIQWLITNVNTESGSSSTRDSNENTVTNVTPFHLVGFDLGAHVAGIAGRVLNVTQNEGIARITGLNPGRLHKGLTQQRLNANHATYVEVIHTDTLGVLANGIGDRMGDVDFYANGGNNQPGCYSHSCCHDRAFELFAASMINQFLTGRGCNSMSQMNLNLCRGSPPLRLGGTELSKDGNGIYRINTSRRYPNGIVSMPGSGAIPNQFEEDAQSTIFLIHGYPGNTVTNFFQLVRNAILEHSNQNVNVIEVDWTRAAGDSYTQASNNMQSVANNLGVFMQQLYTEITNPTRTTTTTKTSTSTTETSTTETSTTETGTQPVKSGLTFHLVGFDLGAHVAGIVGRKLNRGVVRVARITGLNPGRLRNQLSMQRLTANSASYVEVIHTDTLGVLANGIGD
;
A
#
# COMPACT_ATOMS: atom_id res chain seq x y z
N MET A 1 -24.89 -60.56 -5.49
CA MET A 1 -25.03 -59.41 -6.41
C MET A 1 -26.38 -58.69 -6.30
N LEU A 2 -27.53 -59.38 -6.22
CA LEU A 2 -28.84 -58.70 -6.04
C LEU A 2 -28.96 -57.86 -4.75
N LYS A 3 -28.37 -58.30 -3.62
CA LYS A 3 -28.34 -57.52 -2.37
C LYS A 3 -27.45 -56.27 -2.45
N LEU A 4 -26.40 -56.30 -3.29
CA LEU A 4 -25.52 -55.15 -3.50
C LEU A 4 -26.20 -54.12 -4.42
N ALA A 5 -27.00 -54.57 -5.39
CA ALA A 5 -27.82 -53.70 -6.24
C ALA A 5 -28.96 -53.03 -5.46
N PHE A 6 -29.60 -53.73 -4.51
CA PHE A 6 -30.61 -53.12 -3.62
C PHE A 6 -30.00 -52.15 -2.60
N VAL A 7 -28.80 -52.42 -2.07
CA VAL A 7 -28.09 -51.50 -1.17
C VAL A 7 -27.56 -50.27 -1.94
N LEU A 8 -27.10 -50.43 -3.18
CA LEU A 8 -26.70 -49.31 -4.04
C LEU A 8 -27.91 -48.51 -4.56
N ALA A 9 -29.05 -49.15 -4.81
CA ALA A 9 -30.31 -48.46 -5.14
C ALA A 9 -30.89 -47.74 -3.91
N ALA A 10 -30.81 -48.33 -2.71
CA ALA A 10 -31.20 -47.68 -1.46
C ALA A 10 -30.26 -46.53 -1.08
N LEU A 11 -28.94 -46.66 -1.32
CA LEU A 11 -27.97 -45.54 -1.16
C LEU A 11 -28.11 -44.46 -2.24
N ALA A 12 -28.64 -44.79 -3.43
CA ALA A 12 -28.98 -43.81 -4.45
C ALA A 12 -30.30 -43.09 -4.16
N VAL A 13 -31.26 -43.75 -3.49
CA VAL A 13 -32.50 -43.13 -3.01
C VAL A 13 -32.25 -42.27 -1.75
N ILE A 14 -31.31 -42.64 -0.88
CA ILE A 14 -30.94 -41.85 0.32
C ILE A 14 -30.17 -40.56 -0.03
N ARG A 15 -29.63 -40.41 -1.27
CA ARG A 15 -28.95 -39.18 -1.71
C ARG A 15 -29.84 -38.14 -2.39
N ALA A 16 -31.10 -38.46 -2.69
CA ALA A 16 -32.01 -37.51 -3.32
C ALA A 16 -32.55 -36.45 -2.34
N ASP A 17 -32.60 -36.76 -1.04
CA ASP A 17 -33.11 -35.85 0.00
C ASP A 17 -32.02 -35.00 0.68
N ASP A 18 -30.76 -35.14 0.26
CA ASP A 18 -29.63 -34.52 0.97
C ASP A 18 -29.12 -33.24 0.28
N VAL A 19 -29.65 -32.86 -0.89
CA VAL A 19 -29.38 -31.54 -1.51
C VAL A 19 -30.42 -30.56 -1.02
N SER A 20 -30.01 -29.57 -0.23
CA SER A 20 -30.92 -28.54 0.27
C SER A 20 -30.42 -27.17 -0.18
N ASN A 21 -31.32 -26.44 -0.84
CA ASN A 21 -31.13 -25.02 -1.08
C ASN A 21 -31.52 -24.27 0.18
N THR A 22 -30.75 -23.25 0.53
CA THR A 22 -31.17 -22.27 1.52
C THR A 22 -31.65 -21.01 0.82
N TYR A 23 -32.82 -20.51 1.22
CA TYR A 23 -33.46 -19.35 0.60
C TYR A 23 -33.37 -18.15 1.53
N TYR A 24 -32.72 -17.09 1.06
CA TYR A 24 -32.49 -15.88 1.84
C TYR A 24 -33.31 -14.73 1.25
N LEU A 25 -34.36 -14.33 1.96
CA LEU A 25 -35.20 -13.21 1.58
C LEU A 25 -34.58 -11.90 2.01
N TYR A 26 -34.40 -11.03 1.04
CA TYR A 26 -34.06 -9.63 1.22
C TYR A 26 -35.17 -8.77 0.63
N THR A 27 -35.51 -7.73 1.38
CA THR A 27 -36.33 -6.61 0.94
C THR A 27 -35.59 -5.34 1.32
N LEU A 28 -36.15 -4.18 0.97
CA LEU A 28 -35.60 -2.92 1.45
C LEU A 28 -35.51 -2.87 2.99
N GLU A 29 -36.49 -3.46 3.68
CA GLU A 29 -36.57 -3.45 5.16
C GLU A 29 -35.48 -4.29 5.83
N ASN A 30 -35.00 -5.35 5.16
CA ASN A 30 -34.03 -6.30 5.71
C ASN A 30 -32.86 -6.61 4.75
N HIS A 31 -32.34 -5.60 4.07
CA HIS A 31 -31.35 -5.75 3.00
C HIS A 31 -29.96 -6.25 3.46
N TYR A 32 -29.69 -6.30 4.78
CA TYR A 32 -28.42 -6.79 5.35
C TYR A 32 -28.47 -8.14 5.99
N GLU A 33 -29.48 -8.35 6.81
CA GLU A 33 -29.68 -9.59 7.52
C GLU A 33 -30.91 -10.25 6.87
N PRO A 34 -30.69 -11.22 5.97
CA PRO A 34 -31.79 -11.85 5.28
C PRO A 34 -32.65 -12.66 6.24
N GLU A 35 -33.92 -12.79 5.89
CA GLU A 35 -34.80 -13.75 6.52
C GLU A 35 -34.64 -15.11 5.82
N VAL A 36 -34.28 -16.15 6.58
CA VAL A 36 -34.13 -17.50 6.02
C VAL A 36 -35.52 -18.12 5.84
N MET A 37 -35.89 -18.38 4.59
CA MET A 37 -37.19 -18.97 4.26
C MET A 37 -37.09 -20.50 4.24
N ASP A 38 -37.82 -21.11 5.16
CA ASP A 38 -38.03 -22.54 5.25
C ASP A 38 -39.48 -22.89 4.84
N PRO A 39 -39.69 -23.59 3.71
CA PRO A 39 -41.03 -23.96 3.26
C PRO A 39 -41.75 -24.98 4.15
N THR A 40 -41.10 -25.51 5.20
CA THR A 40 -41.74 -26.39 6.21
C THR A 40 -42.47 -25.62 7.31
N VAL A 41 -42.27 -24.29 7.40
CA VAL A 41 -42.92 -23.42 8.39
C VAL A 41 -44.00 -22.56 7.72
N PRO A 42 -45.12 -22.23 8.40
CA PRO A 42 -46.19 -21.43 7.80
C PRO A 42 -45.70 -20.06 7.31
N PHE A 43 -46.17 -19.65 6.13
CA PHE A 43 -45.71 -18.41 5.50
C PHE A 43 -45.99 -17.15 6.32
N SER A 44 -46.98 -17.19 7.21
CA SER A 44 -47.30 -16.10 8.14
C SER A 44 -46.13 -15.69 9.05
N ARG A 45 -45.07 -16.50 9.14
CA ARG A 45 -43.84 -16.15 9.86
C ARG A 45 -42.94 -15.16 9.10
N TYR A 46 -43.07 -15.06 7.77
CA TYR A 46 -42.20 -14.23 6.92
C TYR A 46 -42.73 -12.81 6.73
N SER A 47 -42.54 -11.97 7.74
CA SER A 47 -43.14 -10.63 7.79
C SER A 47 -42.53 -9.61 6.81
N ASN A 48 -41.31 -9.86 6.33
CA ASN A 48 -40.65 -8.95 5.39
C ASN A 48 -41.14 -9.14 3.95
N PHE A 49 -41.65 -10.33 3.58
CA PHE A 49 -42.12 -10.58 2.22
C PHE A 49 -43.38 -9.74 1.93
N LYS A 50 -43.31 -8.86 0.93
CA LYS A 50 -44.42 -8.01 0.53
C LYS A 50 -45.14 -8.63 -0.67
N ILE A 51 -46.33 -9.18 -0.44
CA ILE A 51 -47.14 -9.85 -1.48
C ILE A 51 -47.46 -8.93 -2.67
N THR A 52 -47.46 -7.61 -2.46
CA THR A 52 -47.72 -6.61 -3.50
C THR A 52 -46.53 -6.36 -4.44
N ASP A 53 -45.34 -6.76 -4.02
CA ASP A 53 -44.09 -6.39 -4.68
C ASP A 53 -43.64 -7.51 -5.63
N ASN A 54 -43.01 -7.14 -6.74
CA ASN A 54 -42.50 -8.13 -7.68
C ASN A 54 -41.35 -8.91 -7.03
N THR A 55 -41.25 -10.20 -7.34
CA THR A 55 -40.22 -11.07 -6.78
C THR A 55 -39.14 -11.34 -7.81
N VAL A 56 -37.88 -11.19 -7.39
CA VAL A 56 -36.70 -11.56 -8.17
C VAL A 56 -35.89 -12.61 -7.41
N ILE A 57 -35.57 -13.73 -8.05
CA ILE A 57 -34.79 -14.81 -7.41
C ILE A 57 -33.41 -14.90 -8.06
N LEU A 58 -32.35 -14.86 -7.26
CA LEU A 58 -30.95 -14.87 -7.68
C LEU A 58 -30.32 -16.23 -7.39
N VAL A 59 -29.64 -16.81 -8.39
CA VAL A 59 -28.94 -18.11 -8.25
C VAL A 59 -27.49 -17.99 -8.71
N HIS A 60 -26.56 -18.18 -7.78
CA HIS A 60 -25.12 -18.07 -8.04
C HIS A 60 -24.55 -19.28 -8.82
N GLY A 61 -23.28 -19.17 -9.23
CA GLY A 61 -22.57 -20.15 -10.05
C GLY A 61 -21.73 -21.19 -9.30
N HIS A 62 -20.93 -21.94 -10.05
CA HIS A 62 -19.88 -22.85 -9.52
C HIS A 62 -18.91 -22.11 -8.60
N GLN A 63 -18.52 -22.73 -7.48
CA GLN A 63 -17.72 -22.13 -6.41
C GLN A 63 -18.35 -20.90 -5.73
N GLY A 64 -19.61 -20.59 -6.04
CA GLY A 64 -20.35 -19.51 -5.39
C GLY A 64 -20.97 -19.92 -4.04
N SER A 65 -21.46 -18.92 -3.33
CA SER A 65 -22.16 -19.00 -2.06
C SER A 65 -23.01 -17.75 -1.83
N LEU A 66 -23.77 -17.70 -0.73
CA LEU A 66 -24.49 -16.50 -0.30
C LEU A 66 -23.66 -15.21 -0.42
N HIS A 67 -22.38 -15.25 -0.03
CA HIS A 67 -21.49 -14.08 0.02
C HIS A 67 -20.75 -13.78 -1.30
N SER A 68 -21.09 -14.47 -2.39
CA SER A 68 -20.49 -14.20 -3.69
C SER A 68 -20.79 -12.78 -4.18
N GLU A 69 -19.81 -12.17 -4.84
CA GLU A 69 -19.91 -10.81 -5.39
C GLU A 69 -21.15 -10.62 -6.28
N PHE A 70 -21.49 -11.62 -7.10
CA PHE A 70 -22.74 -11.68 -7.88
C PHE A 70 -23.98 -11.38 -7.03
N ASN A 71 -24.14 -12.08 -5.89
CA ASN A 71 -25.33 -11.95 -5.06
C ASN A 71 -25.39 -10.57 -4.45
N ASN A 72 -24.31 -10.11 -3.82
CA ASN A 72 -24.26 -8.78 -3.20
C ASN A 72 -24.60 -7.70 -4.23
N LEU A 73 -23.91 -7.73 -5.36
CA LEU A 73 -23.99 -6.67 -6.36
C LEU A 73 -25.34 -6.61 -7.08
N VAL A 74 -25.91 -7.77 -7.44
CA VAL A 74 -27.18 -7.85 -8.16
C VAL A 74 -28.36 -7.69 -7.22
N LYS A 75 -28.33 -8.28 -6.03
CA LYS A 75 -29.37 -8.09 -5.01
C LYS A 75 -29.53 -6.62 -4.69
N ASP A 76 -28.41 -5.96 -4.39
CA ASP A 76 -28.38 -4.54 -4.07
C ASP A 76 -28.92 -3.72 -5.25
N ALA A 77 -28.46 -3.94 -6.48
CA ALA A 77 -28.95 -3.17 -7.62
C ALA A 77 -30.47 -3.31 -7.87
N ILE A 78 -31.07 -4.46 -7.53
CA ILE A 78 -32.50 -4.73 -7.72
C ILE A 78 -33.33 -4.16 -6.59
N LEU A 79 -32.93 -4.43 -5.34
CA LEU A 79 -33.52 -3.77 -4.19
C LEU A 79 -33.49 -2.27 -4.46
N PHE A 80 -32.33 -1.78 -4.95
CA PHE A 80 -32.05 -0.37 -5.12
C PHE A 80 -32.65 0.33 -6.36
N HIS A 81 -33.56 -0.37 -7.04
CA HIS A 81 -34.36 0.17 -8.13
C HIS A 81 -35.52 1.06 -7.65
N GLN A 82 -36.08 1.89 -8.55
CA GLN A 82 -37.18 2.82 -8.24
C GLN A 82 -38.49 2.14 -7.81
N GLN A 83 -38.65 0.85 -8.11
CA GLN A 83 -39.82 0.06 -7.75
C GLN A 83 -39.42 -0.95 -6.67
N PRO A 84 -40.26 -1.17 -5.65
CA PRO A 84 -39.96 -2.12 -4.59
C PRO A 84 -40.05 -3.57 -5.10
N HIS A 85 -39.16 -4.43 -4.60
CA HIS A 85 -39.06 -5.83 -4.98
C HIS A 85 -38.77 -6.71 -3.76
N ASN A 86 -39.27 -7.95 -3.77
CA ASN A 86 -38.73 -9.04 -2.96
C ASN A 86 -37.55 -9.65 -3.70
N VAL A 87 -36.37 -9.74 -3.07
CA VAL A 87 -35.19 -10.41 -3.66
C VAL A 87 -34.86 -11.66 -2.85
N ILE A 88 -34.91 -12.83 -3.47
CA ILE A 88 -34.57 -14.10 -2.81
C ILE A 88 -33.26 -14.63 -3.39
N VAL A 89 -32.24 -14.76 -2.55
CA VAL A 89 -30.97 -15.40 -2.93
C VAL A 89 -31.03 -16.88 -2.59
N VAL A 90 -30.73 -17.72 -3.58
CA VAL A 90 -30.65 -19.18 -3.44
C VAL A 90 -29.19 -19.56 -3.18
N ASP A 91 -28.89 -20.01 -1.97
CA ASP A 91 -27.59 -20.59 -1.64
C ASP A 91 -27.62 -22.10 -1.84
N TRP A 92 -26.78 -22.57 -2.76
CA TRP A 92 -26.52 -23.98 -3.05
C TRP A 92 -25.01 -24.27 -2.97
N SER A 93 -24.28 -23.51 -2.14
CA SER A 93 -22.83 -23.56 -1.99
C SER A 93 -22.28 -24.95 -1.65
N ARG A 94 -23.06 -25.79 -0.95
CA ARG A 94 -22.69 -27.17 -0.63
C ARG A 94 -22.41 -28.00 -1.90
N GLU A 95 -23.25 -27.86 -2.90
CA GLU A 95 -23.09 -28.54 -4.19
C GLU A 95 -22.21 -27.71 -5.14
N ALA A 96 -22.33 -26.39 -5.14
CA ALA A 96 -21.55 -25.50 -6.00
C ALA A 96 -20.04 -25.52 -5.68
N GLY A 97 -19.66 -25.73 -4.42
CA GLY A 97 -18.28 -25.81 -3.94
C GLY A 97 -17.55 -27.09 -4.35
N GLN A 98 -18.27 -28.11 -4.84
CA GLN A 98 -17.66 -29.35 -5.31
C GLN A 98 -16.92 -29.15 -6.64
N GLY A 99 -16.14 -30.15 -7.06
CA GLY A 99 -15.54 -30.14 -8.39
C GLY A 99 -16.58 -29.96 -9.49
N TYR A 100 -16.23 -29.25 -10.57
CA TYR A 100 -17.19 -28.78 -11.60
C TYR A 100 -18.17 -29.86 -12.10
N THR A 101 -17.68 -31.09 -12.35
CA THR A 101 -18.52 -32.20 -12.80
C THR A 101 -19.60 -32.57 -11.78
N ALA A 102 -19.26 -32.59 -10.49
CA ALA A 102 -20.21 -32.91 -9.42
C ALA A 102 -21.22 -31.78 -9.23
N ALA A 103 -20.76 -30.52 -9.18
CA ALA A 103 -21.64 -29.35 -9.11
C ALA A 103 -22.65 -29.30 -10.27
N ARG A 104 -22.18 -29.61 -11.49
CA ARG A 104 -23.04 -29.74 -12.68
C ARG A 104 -24.10 -30.85 -12.50
N GLN A 105 -23.71 -32.02 -11.99
CA GLN A 105 -24.63 -33.14 -11.79
C GLN A 105 -25.73 -32.82 -10.77
N SER A 106 -25.48 -31.89 -9.84
CA SER A 106 -26.49 -31.43 -8.88
C SER A 106 -27.49 -30.41 -9.44
N VAL A 107 -27.20 -29.75 -10.57
CA VAL A 107 -28.06 -28.69 -11.15
C VAL A 107 -29.54 -29.11 -11.29
N PRO A 108 -29.89 -30.32 -11.81
CA PRO A 108 -31.29 -30.71 -11.95
C PRO A 108 -32.04 -30.86 -10.63
N LEU A 109 -31.33 -31.24 -9.56
CA LEU A 109 -31.90 -31.42 -8.23
C LEU A 109 -32.07 -30.06 -7.54
N VAL A 110 -31.04 -29.20 -7.58
CA VAL A 110 -31.11 -27.80 -7.11
C VAL A 110 -32.27 -27.04 -7.78
N ALA A 111 -32.45 -27.22 -9.09
CA ALA A 111 -33.57 -26.63 -9.83
C ALA A 111 -34.94 -27.22 -9.45
N HIS A 112 -34.98 -28.51 -9.10
CA HIS A 112 -36.21 -29.14 -8.59
C HIS A 112 -36.63 -28.55 -7.25
N HIS A 113 -35.69 -28.40 -6.29
CA HIS A 113 -35.99 -27.76 -5.00
C HIS A 113 -36.40 -26.30 -5.17
N LEU A 114 -35.75 -25.56 -6.08
CA LEU A 114 -36.15 -24.18 -6.39
C LEU A 114 -37.58 -24.11 -6.95
N ALA A 115 -37.96 -25.01 -7.86
CA ALA A 115 -39.33 -25.05 -8.39
C ALA A 115 -40.37 -25.38 -7.30
N ASN A 116 -40.06 -26.31 -6.39
CA ASN A 116 -40.93 -26.63 -5.26
C ASN A 116 -41.09 -25.43 -4.32
N PHE A 117 -40.00 -24.71 -4.04
CA PHE A 117 -40.03 -23.49 -3.23
C PHE A 117 -40.89 -22.38 -3.87
N ILE A 118 -40.74 -22.16 -5.19
CA ILE A 118 -41.59 -21.20 -5.92
C ILE A 118 -43.06 -21.63 -5.88
N SER A 119 -43.34 -22.93 -6.00
CA SER A 119 -44.72 -23.45 -5.93
C SER A 119 -45.33 -23.23 -4.54
N TRP A 120 -44.53 -23.37 -3.48
CA TRP A 120 -44.93 -23.02 -2.12
C TRP A 120 -45.20 -21.51 -1.94
N LEU A 121 -44.40 -20.63 -2.56
CA LEU A 121 -44.70 -19.18 -2.57
C LEU A 121 -46.00 -18.86 -3.32
N GLU A 122 -46.35 -19.60 -4.36
CA GLU A 122 -47.63 -19.41 -5.05
C GLU A 122 -48.82 -19.78 -4.17
N THR A 123 -48.72 -20.91 -3.46
CA THR A 123 -49.80 -21.38 -2.58
C THR A 123 -49.95 -20.51 -1.35
N GLU A 124 -48.83 -20.15 -0.71
CA GLU A 124 -48.84 -19.49 0.59
C GLU A 124 -48.74 -17.96 0.51
N ALA A 125 -47.94 -17.44 -0.43
CA ALA A 125 -47.70 -16.00 -0.60
C ALA A 125 -48.55 -15.38 -1.73
N ARG A 126 -49.36 -16.19 -2.44
CA ARG A 126 -50.10 -15.78 -3.64
C ARG A 126 -49.21 -15.18 -4.73
N LEU A 127 -47.97 -15.68 -4.83
CA LEU A 127 -47.04 -15.28 -5.89
C LEU A 127 -47.66 -15.58 -7.27
N ILE A 128 -47.59 -14.61 -8.20
CA ILE A 128 -48.05 -14.79 -9.57
C ILE A 128 -46.83 -15.09 -10.45
N ARG A 129 -46.77 -16.29 -11.05
CA ARG A 129 -45.64 -16.73 -11.89
C ARG A 129 -45.25 -15.72 -12.98
N SER A 130 -46.23 -15.09 -13.62
CA SER A 130 -45.98 -14.15 -14.72
C SER A 130 -45.32 -12.84 -14.28
N THR A 131 -45.26 -12.55 -12.98
CA THR A 131 -44.53 -11.39 -12.43
C THR A 131 -43.16 -11.75 -11.85
N LEU A 132 -42.82 -13.03 -11.82
CA LEU A 132 -41.55 -13.54 -11.29
C LEU A 132 -40.40 -13.35 -12.28
N HIS A 133 -39.27 -12.85 -11.79
CA HIS A 133 -38.01 -12.75 -12.53
C HIS A 133 -36.96 -13.68 -11.88
N LEU A 134 -36.41 -14.63 -12.63
CA LEU A 134 -35.29 -15.44 -12.17
C LEU A 134 -33.99 -14.98 -12.83
N VAL A 135 -32.92 -14.82 -12.06
CA VAL A 135 -31.60 -14.40 -12.54
C VAL A 135 -30.57 -15.43 -12.13
N GLY A 136 -29.85 -16.00 -13.09
CA GLY A 136 -28.85 -17.02 -12.82
C GLY A 136 -27.52 -16.71 -13.46
N PHE A 137 -26.42 -16.89 -12.73
CA PHE A 137 -25.04 -16.70 -13.19
C PHE A 137 -24.32 -18.04 -13.36
N ASN A 138 -23.54 -18.22 -14.44
CA ASN A 138 -22.78 -19.47 -14.69
C ASN A 138 -23.71 -20.72 -14.68
N LEU A 139 -23.47 -21.72 -13.82
CA LEU A 139 -24.36 -22.88 -13.62
C LEU A 139 -25.74 -22.47 -13.08
N GLY A 140 -25.82 -21.37 -12.33
CA GLY A 140 -27.08 -20.79 -11.85
C GLY A 140 -28.04 -20.42 -12.98
N ALA A 141 -27.51 -20.03 -14.15
CA ALA A 141 -28.33 -19.75 -15.33
C ALA A 141 -29.11 -20.99 -15.81
N HIS A 142 -28.49 -22.18 -15.72
CA HIS A 142 -29.16 -23.43 -16.07
C HIS A 142 -30.12 -23.90 -14.96
N ILE A 143 -29.80 -23.62 -13.70
CA ILE A 143 -30.70 -23.90 -12.57
C ILE A 143 -32.02 -23.14 -12.74
N VAL A 144 -31.97 -21.82 -13.00
CA VAL A 144 -33.20 -21.02 -13.19
C VAL A 144 -33.97 -21.43 -14.46
N GLY A 145 -33.28 -21.83 -15.53
CA GLY A 145 -33.90 -22.38 -16.74
C GLY A 145 -34.67 -23.67 -16.47
N GLN A 146 -34.04 -24.63 -15.80
CA GLN A 146 -34.70 -25.89 -15.43
C GLN A 146 -35.83 -25.68 -14.42
N ALA A 147 -35.70 -24.75 -13.48
CA ALA A 147 -36.78 -24.41 -12.55
C ALA A 147 -38.00 -23.81 -13.29
N GLY A 148 -37.77 -22.85 -14.19
CA GLY A 148 -38.83 -22.26 -15.03
C GLY A 148 -39.56 -23.30 -15.87
N ARG A 149 -38.81 -24.19 -16.55
CA ARG A 149 -39.37 -25.30 -17.32
C ARG A 149 -40.20 -26.27 -16.49
N ARG A 150 -39.76 -26.55 -15.25
CA ARG A 150 -40.49 -27.43 -14.32
C ARG A 150 -41.79 -26.80 -13.81
N LEU A 151 -41.88 -25.47 -13.74
CA LEU A 151 -43.09 -24.75 -13.37
C LEU A 151 -44.09 -24.65 -14.52
N ASP A 152 -43.61 -24.71 -15.77
CA ASP A 152 -44.42 -24.68 -17.00
C ASP A 152 -45.14 -26.01 -17.32
N GLN A 153 -45.84 -26.58 -16.33
CA GLN A 153 -46.65 -27.80 -16.48
C GLN A 153 -48.07 -27.50 -17.00
N GLY A 154 -48.22 -26.54 -17.91
CA GLY A 154 -49.52 -26.07 -18.40
C GLY A 154 -50.28 -25.15 -17.44
N LEU A 155 -49.64 -24.76 -16.34
CA LEU A 155 -50.21 -23.89 -15.29
C LEU A 155 -49.71 -22.44 -15.40
N GLY A 156 -49.06 -22.09 -16.50
CA GLY A 156 -48.48 -20.76 -16.73
C GLY A 156 -46.96 -20.72 -16.51
N ARG A 157 -46.30 -19.81 -17.24
CA ARG A 157 -44.84 -19.66 -17.30
C ARG A 157 -44.36 -18.59 -16.34
N VAL A 158 -43.12 -18.74 -15.88
CA VAL A 158 -42.39 -17.66 -15.20
C VAL A 158 -42.30 -16.43 -16.11
N GLY A 159 -42.45 -15.23 -15.55
CA GLY A 159 -42.43 -13.98 -16.30
C GLY A 159 -41.13 -13.76 -17.07
N ARG A 160 -39.99 -13.72 -16.37
CA ARG A 160 -38.69 -13.49 -16.99
C ARG A 160 -37.60 -14.40 -16.43
N ILE A 161 -36.70 -14.86 -17.30
CA ILE A 161 -35.39 -15.40 -16.91
C ILE A 161 -34.28 -14.51 -17.48
N THR A 162 -33.24 -14.27 -16.69
CA THR A 162 -32.00 -13.65 -17.17
C THR A 162 -30.80 -14.54 -16.88
N GLY A 163 -30.16 -15.04 -17.95
CA GLY A 163 -28.95 -15.83 -17.89
C GLY A 163 -27.70 -14.94 -18.03
N LEU A 164 -26.87 -14.91 -16.98
CA LEU A 164 -25.64 -14.13 -16.95
C LEU A 164 -24.46 -15.07 -17.23
N ASP A 165 -23.89 -14.93 -18.42
CA ASP A 165 -22.83 -15.76 -19.01
C ASP A 165 -23.00 -17.26 -18.68
N PRO A 166 -24.07 -17.93 -19.18
CA PRO A 166 -24.40 -19.31 -18.81
C PRO A 166 -23.24 -20.26 -19.15
N ALA A 167 -22.93 -21.20 -18.26
CA ALA A 167 -21.72 -22.03 -18.39
C ALA A 167 -21.71 -22.89 -19.68
N ALA A 168 -20.59 -22.92 -20.41
CA ALA A 168 -20.44 -23.67 -21.67
C ALA A 168 -20.08 -25.15 -21.46
N SER A 169 -19.17 -25.42 -20.52
CA SER A 169 -18.48 -26.72 -20.43
C SER A 169 -19.49 -27.85 -20.23
N ARG A 170 -19.59 -28.69 -21.27
CA ARG A 170 -20.54 -29.82 -21.46
C ARG A 170 -22.02 -29.42 -21.59
N TRP A 171 -22.39 -28.15 -21.49
CA TRP A 171 -23.79 -27.69 -21.59
C TRP A 171 -24.22 -27.28 -23.00
N GLY A 172 -23.28 -27.07 -23.93
CA GLY A 172 -23.56 -26.56 -25.28
C GLY A 172 -24.82 -27.12 -25.97
N SER A 173 -24.92 -28.45 -26.08
CA SER A 173 -26.05 -29.17 -26.67
C SER A 173 -26.90 -29.94 -25.66
N ASP A 174 -26.67 -29.74 -24.36
CA ASP A 174 -27.39 -30.45 -23.30
C ASP A 174 -28.84 -29.93 -23.24
N SER A 175 -29.83 -30.81 -23.26
CA SER A 175 -31.25 -30.43 -23.23
C SER A 175 -31.67 -29.82 -21.89
N GLY A 176 -30.89 -30.01 -20.83
CA GLY A 176 -31.05 -29.38 -19.52
C GLY A 176 -30.48 -27.98 -19.42
N ARG A 177 -29.84 -27.43 -20.47
CA ARG A 177 -29.38 -26.04 -20.45
C ARG A 177 -30.55 -25.06 -20.44
N LEU A 178 -30.24 -23.79 -20.17
CA LEU A 178 -31.18 -22.68 -20.33
C LEU A 178 -31.61 -22.54 -21.79
N ALA A 179 -32.90 -22.35 -22.04
CA ALA A 179 -33.51 -22.16 -23.35
C ALA A 179 -34.55 -21.02 -23.34
N ASP A 180 -34.85 -20.47 -24.52
CA ASP A 180 -35.87 -19.44 -24.73
C ASP A 180 -37.29 -19.91 -24.33
N SER A 181 -37.53 -21.22 -24.38
CA SER A 181 -38.77 -21.83 -23.89
C SER A 181 -38.96 -21.82 -22.37
N ASP A 182 -37.94 -21.50 -21.56
CA ASP A 182 -37.99 -21.72 -20.11
C ASP A 182 -38.79 -20.66 -19.32
N ALA A 183 -39.12 -19.50 -19.93
CA ALA A 183 -39.98 -18.46 -19.36
C ALA A 183 -40.66 -17.62 -20.45
N MET A 184 -41.67 -16.80 -20.11
CA MET A 184 -42.34 -15.93 -21.08
C MET A 184 -41.37 -15.04 -21.84
N TYR A 185 -40.26 -14.65 -21.20
CA TYR A 185 -39.14 -13.94 -21.81
C TYR A 185 -37.80 -14.38 -21.20
N VAL A 186 -36.84 -14.75 -22.03
CA VAL A 186 -35.48 -15.14 -21.64
C VAL A 186 -34.45 -14.19 -22.25
N GLU A 187 -33.74 -13.46 -21.41
CA GLU A 187 -32.62 -12.60 -21.81
C GLU A 187 -31.28 -13.23 -21.41
N VAL A 188 -30.28 -13.20 -22.29
CA VAL A 188 -28.95 -13.72 -21.98
C VAL A 188 -27.88 -12.68 -22.25
N ILE A 189 -26.99 -12.48 -21.27
CA ILE A 189 -25.86 -11.55 -21.37
C ILE A 189 -24.57 -12.38 -21.46
N HIS A 190 -23.91 -12.28 -22.61
CA HIS A 190 -22.69 -13.01 -22.97
C HIS A 190 -21.46 -12.12 -22.81
N THR A 191 -20.46 -12.57 -22.04
CA THR A 191 -19.23 -11.80 -21.77
C THR A 191 -17.94 -12.60 -21.88
N ASP A 192 -17.98 -13.95 -21.84
CA ASP A 192 -16.78 -14.80 -21.98
C ASP A 192 -17.01 -16.06 -22.84
N ILE A 193 -17.22 -15.87 -24.15
CA ILE A 193 -17.63 -16.96 -25.07
C ILE A 193 -16.57 -17.43 -26.06
N THR A 194 -15.39 -16.81 -26.11
CA THR A 194 -14.34 -17.14 -27.11
C THR A 194 -13.02 -17.50 -26.46
N GLY A 195 -12.35 -18.54 -26.97
CA GLY A 195 -10.98 -18.93 -26.60
C GLY A 195 -10.91 -20.22 -25.79
N PRO A 196 -9.74 -20.91 -25.74
CA PRO A 196 -9.55 -22.08 -24.91
C PRO A 196 -9.75 -21.74 -23.43
N GLY A 197 -10.73 -22.39 -22.77
CA GLY A 197 -11.04 -22.14 -21.36
C GLY A 197 -12.09 -21.04 -21.12
N SER A 198 -12.79 -20.58 -22.16
CA SER A 198 -13.97 -19.71 -22.01
C SER A 198 -15.05 -20.35 -21.16
N ASN A 199 -15.64 -19.56 -20.26
CA ASN A 199 -16.65 -20.06 -19.32
C ASN A 199 -18.07 -20.06 -19.89
N GLY A 200 -18.41 -19.08 -20.72
CA GLY A 200 -19.77 -18.82 -21.21
C GLY A 200 -20.12 -19.54 -22.53
N ILE A 201 -21.39 -19.94 -22.68
CA ILE A 201 -21.91 -20.60 -23.89
C ILE A 201 -22.04 -19.57 -25.02
N GLY A 202 -21.32 -19.75 -26.12
CA GLY A 202 -21.37 -18.82 -27.26
C GLY A 202 -22.63 -18.88 -28.12
N THR A 203 -23.55 -19.81 -27.85
CA THR A 203 -24.80 -19.97 -28.59
C THR A 203 -25.85 -18.98 -28.08
N ALA A 204 -26.62 -18.39 -29.00
CA ALA A 204 -27.77 -17.54 -28.65
C ALA A 204 -28.94 -18.41 -28.17
N ILE A 205 -29.05 -18.58 -26.85
CA ILE A 205 -29.97 -19.52 -26.19
C ILE A 205 -31.20 -18.88 -25.54
N GLY A 206 -31.29 -17.55 -25.47
CA GLY A 206 -32.50 -16.82 -25.04
C GLY A 206 -33.31 -16.25 -26.20
N ASP A 207 -34.47 -15.66 -25.89
CA ASP A 207 -35.25 -14.86 -26.85
C ASP A 207 -34.42 -13.69 -27.37
N ILE A 208 -33.69 -13.04 -26.46
CA ILE A 208 -32.80 -11.92 -26.75
C ILE A 208 -31.43 -12.17 -26.10
N ASN A 209 -30.36 -12.00 -26.89
CA ASN A 209 -28.99 -12.28 -26.47
C ASN A 209 -28.14 -11.03 -26.68
N PHE A 210 -27.58 -10.50 -25.60
CA PHE A 210 -26.66 -9.37 -25.63
C PHE A 210 -25.21 -9.85 -25.55
N PHE A 211 -24.42 -9.53 -26.56
CA PHE A 211 -22.99 -9.83 -26.63
C PHE A 211 -22.20 -8.59 -26.27
N VAL A 212 -21.79 -8.49 -25.01
CA VAL A 212 -21.10 -7.30 -24.49
C VAL A 212 -19.68 -7.29 -25.00
N ASN A 213 -19.28 -6.21 -25.66
CA ASN A 213 -18.01 -6.07 -26.38
C ASN A 213 -17.72 -7.19 -27.39
N GLY A 214 -18.75 -7.92 -27.82
CA GLY A 214 -18.61 -9.07 -28.72
C GLY A 214 -18.74 -10.41 -28.01
N GLY A 215 -18.93 -10.41 -26.70
CA GLY A 215 -18.98 -11.61 -25.87
C GLY A 215 -17.60 -12.08 -25.40
N SER A 216 -16.54 -11.30 -25.61
CA SER A 216 -15.19 -11.63 -25.14
C SER A 216 -14.31 -10.40 -24.99
N ASN A 217 -13.13 -10.57 -24.39
CA ASN A 217 -12.12 -9.52 -24.20
C ASN A 217 -12.72 -8.25 -23.60
N GLN A 218 -13.39 -8.40 -22.46
CA GLN A 218 -14.06 -7.30 -21.78
C GLN A 218 -13.02 -6.23 -21.41
N PRO A 219 -13.26 -4.95 -21.72
CA PRO A 219 -12.31 -3.89 -21.40
C PRO A 219 -11.94 -3.87 -19.91
N GLY A 220 -10.64 -3.84 -19.62
CA GLY A 220 -10.12 -3.90 -18.25
C GLY A 220 -10.01 -5.31 -17.66
N CYS A 221 -10.25 -6.36 -18.44
CA CYS A 221 -10.07 -7.74 -18.00
C CYS A 221 -8.80 -8.39 -18.55
N ILE A 222 -8.10 -9.12 -17.68
CA ILE A 222 -7.00 -10.03 -18.02
C ILE A 222 -7.49 -11.45 -17.67
N GLY A 223 -7.79 -12.25 -18.70
CA GLY A 223 -8.22 -13.64 -18.56
C GLY A 223 -9.73 -13.87 -18.47
N HIS A 224 -10.11 -15.15 -18.59
CA HIS A 224 -11.50 -15.62 -18.71
C HIS A 224 -12.35 -15.37 -17.46
N VAL A 225 -11.79 -15.52 -16.26
CA VAL A 225 -12.54 -15.29 -15.00
C VAL A 225 -13.05 -13.85 -14.91
N CYS A 226 -12.23 -12.86 -15.27
CA CYS A 226 -12.67 -11.46 -15.28
C CYS A 226 -13.74 -11.20 -16.36
N ASN A 227 -13.55 -11.75 -17.56
CA ASN A 227 -14.55 -11.64 -18.62
C ASN A 227 -15.89 -12.27 -18.20
N HIS A 228 -15.85 -13.41 -17.53
CA HIS A 228 -17.01 -14.14 -17.07
C HIS A 228 -17.80 -13.35 -16.02
N ASN A 229 -17.10 -12.83 -15.00
CA ASN A 229 -17.70 -12.02 -13.95
C ASN A 229 -18.33 -10.71 -14.45
N ARG A 230 -17.88 -10.21 -15.62
CA ARG A 230 -18.43 -8.99 -16.20
C ARG A 230 -19.94 -9.05 -16.44
N ALA A 231 -20.52 -10.23 -16.67
CA ALA A 231 -21.94 -10.35 -16.98
C ALA A 231 -22.85 -9.85 -15.86
N TYR A 232 -22.54 -10.17 -14.60
CA TYR A 232 -23.34 -9.68 -13.49
C TYR A 232 -23.06 -8.22 -13.16
N GLU A 233 -21.83 -7.74 -13.38
CA GLU A 233 -21.51 -6.31 -13.24
C GLU A 233 -22.35 -5.48 -14.22
N VAL A 234 -22.35 -5.81 -15.51
CA VAL A 234 -23.10 -5.03 -16.50
C VAL A 234 -24.62 -5.19 -16.36
N PHE A 235 -25.10 -6.33 -15.83
CA PHE A 235 -26.50 -6.50 -15.47
C PHE A 235 -26.90 -5.58 -14.32
N ALA A 236 -26.14 -5.56 -13.22
CA ALA A 236 -26.46 -4.67 -12.12
C ALA A 236 -26.26 -3.18 -12.49
N ALA A 237 -25.29 -2.84 -13.36
CA ALA A 237 -25.19 -1.49 -13.95
C ALA A 237 -26.45 -1.07 -14.72
N SER A 238 -27.17 -2.02 -15.33
CA SER A 238 -28.36 -1.71 -16.15
C SER A 238 -29.54 -1.16 -15.35
N MET A 239 -29.51 -1.27 -14.01
CA MET A 239 -30.59 -0.80 -13.12
C MET A 239 -30.62 0.74 -12.97
N SER A 240 -29.53 1.47 -13.29
CA SER A 240 -29.39 2.95 -13.12
C SER A 240 -29.75 3.78 -14.35
N ASN A 241 -30.52 3.24 -15.29
CA ASN A 241 -30.93 3.98 -16.50
C ASN A 241 -29.72 4.37 -17.39
N SER A 242 -28.79 3.42 -17.53
CA SER A 242 -27.37 3.57 -17.91
C SER A 242 -27.03 3.97 -19.34
N GLY A 243 -27.99 3.98 -20.26
CA GLY A 243 -27.67 4.01 -21.70
C GLY A 243 -26.92 2.76 -22.21
N LEU A 244 -27.04 1.60 -21.55
CA LEU A 244 -26.54 0.30 -22.05
C LEU A 244 -27.43 -0.19 -23.21
N LEU A 245 -27.25 0.44 -24.37
CA LEU A 245 -27.99 0.18 -25.59
C LEU A 245 -27.27 -0.87 -26.44
N GLY A 246 -27.97 -1.96 -26.74
CA GLY A 246 -27.53 -2.96 -27.71
C GLY A 246 -28.09 -2.68 -29.08
N TYR A 247 -27.27 -2.88 -30.12
CA TYR A 247 -27.68 -2.75 -31.52
C TYR A 247 -27.85 -4.13 -32.16
N PRO A 248 -28.90 -4.36 -32.96
CA PRO A 248 -29.24 -5.69 -33.46
C PRO A 248 -28.20 -6.18 -34.47
N CYS A 249 -27.88 -7.46 -34.40
CA CYS A 249 -26.93 -8.15 -35.27
C CYS A 249 -27.66 -9.24 -36.06
N SER A 250 -27.46 -9.29 -37.38
CA SER A 250 -28.00 -10.37 -38.21
C SER A 250 -27.11 -11.62 -38.27
N SER A 251 -25.84 -11.51 -37.84
CA SER A 251 -24.90 -12.64 -37.80
C SER A 251 -23.83 -12.47 -36.72
N ASP A 252 -23.18 -13.58 -36.34
CA ASP A 252 -22.06 -13.54 -35.39
C ASP A 252 -20.86 -12.75 -35.94
N LEU A 253 -20.69 -12.74 -37.26
CA LEU A 253 -19.65 -11.94 -37.91
C LEU A 253 -19.88 -10.43 -37.70
N GLN A 254 -21.14 -9.96 -37.77
CA GLN A 254 -21.44 -8.56 -37.45
C GLN A 254 -21.15 -8.24 -36.00
N ASN A 255 -21.45 -9.18 -35.09
CA ASN A 255 -21.13 -9.03 -33.68
C ASN A 255 -19.61 -8.90 -33.50
N THR A 256 -18.81 -9.86 -33.98
CA THR A 256 -17.35 -9.86 -33.83
C THR A 256 -16.69 -8.62 -34.43
N LEU A 257 -17.15 -8.15 -35.60
CA LEU A 257 -16.58 -6.98 -36.29
C LEU A 257 -17.15 -5.64 -35.81
N ASN A 258 -18.02 -5.62 -34.80
CA ASN A 258 -18.69 -4.42 -34.29
C ASN A 258 -19.50 -3.64 -35.37
N ARG A 259 -20.22 -4.39 -36.22
CA ARG A 259 -20.99 -3.86 -37.36
C ARG A 259 -22.51 -3.92 -37.15
N CYS A 260 -22.98 -4.26 -35.96
CA CYS A 260 -24.41 -4.29 -35.64
C CYS A 260 -25.03 -2.88 -35.65
N ARG A 261 -26.19 -2.71 -36.29
CA ARG A 261 -26.86 -1.42 -36.54
C ARG A 261 -28.37 -1.65 -36.59
N GLY A 262 -29.16 -0.62 -36.28
CA GLY A 262 -30.62 -0.66 -36.24
C GLY A 262 -31.16 -0.01 -34.97
N ASP A 263 -32.45 -0.23 -34.70
CA ASP A 263 -33.09 0.31 -33.50
C ASP A 263 -32.51 -0.35 -32.24
N PRO A 264 -31.96 0.44 -31.29
CA PRO A 264 -31.31 -0.12 -30.13
C PRO A 264 -32.31 -0.63 -29.10
N LEU A 265 -31.89 -1.63 -28.32
CA LEU A 265 -32.65 -2.17 -27.20
C LEU A 265 -31.81 -2.06 -25.91
N HIS A 266 -32.43 -1.65 -24.80
CA HIS A 266 -31.77 -1.62 -23.50
C HIS A 266 -31.43 -3.04 -23.03
N MET A 267 -30.17 -3.29 -22.69
CA MET A 267 -29.74 -4.53 -22.04
C MET A 267 -30.11 -4.53 -20.55
N GLY A 268 -30.51 -5.69 -19.99
CA GLY A 268 -30.70 -5.87 -18.56
C GLY A 268 -32.01 -5.28 -18.01
N GLY A 269 -32.00 -4.70 -16.81
CA GLY A 269 -33.14 -4.08 -16.15
C GLY A 269 -34.19 -5.09 -15.64
N LEU A 270 -35.31 -4.58 -15.13
CA LEU A 270 -36.40 -5.37 -14.53
C LEU A 270 -37.67 -5.48 -15.39
N VAL A 271 -37.64 -4.95 -16.62
CA VAL A 271 -38.76 -5.06 -17.56
C VAL A 271 -39.03 -6.54 -17.89
N LEU A 272 -40.20 -7.06 -17.54
CA LEU A 272 -40.49 -8.50 -17.62
C LEU A 272 -40.55 -9.08 -19.04
N SER A 273 -40.74 -8.26 -20.07
CA SER A 273 -40.72 -8.71 -21.46
C SER A 273 -40.18 -7.64 -22.39
N LYS A 274 -39.38 -8.05 -23.38
CA LYS A 274 -38.89 -7.18 -24.45
C LYS A 274 -39.06 -7.88 -25.79
N THR A 275 -39.35 -7.11 -26.83
CA THR A 275 -39.49 -7.60 -28.21
C THR A 275 -38.35 -7.05 -29.07
N GLY A 276 -37.78 -7.88 -29.93
CA GLY A 276 -36.73 -7.44 -30.84
C GLY A 276 -36.00 -8.59 -31.53
N SER A 277 -34.84 -8.28 -32.11
CA SER A 277 -33.99 -9.28 -32.76
C SER A 277 -33.38 -10.27 -31.77
N LYS A 278 -33.00 -11.47 -32.22
CA LYS A 278 -32.43 -12.50 -31.33
C LYS A 278 -31.05 -12.14 -30.77
N LYS A 279 -30.25 -11.32 -31.49
CA LYS A 279 -28.87 -10.97 -31.13
C LYS A 279 -28.66 -9.46 -31.15
N TYR A 280 -28.01 -8.94 -30.11
CA TYR A 280 -27.60 -7.55 -29.99
C TYR A 280 -26.14 -7.45 -29.54
N ARG A 281 -25.43 -6.43 -30.00
CA ARG A 281 -24.11 -6.07 -29.48
C ARG A 281 -24.21 -4.81 -28.64
N VAL A 282 -23.68 -4.87 -27.43
CA VAL A 282 -23.48 -3.73 -26.53
C VAL A 282 -21.99 -3.47 -26.45
N ASN A 283 -21.55 -2.21 -26.54
CA ASN A 283 -20.15 -1.87 -26.29
C ASN A 283 -20.06 -1.11 -24.97
N THR A 284 -19.15 -1.52 -24.10
CA THR A 284 -18.84 -0.83 -22.83
C THR A 284 -17.36 -0.46 -22.84
N SER A 285 -16.98 0.69 -22.27
CA SER A 285 -15.55 1.01 -22.10
C SER A 285 -15.01 0.36 -20.82
N GLY A 286 -13.68 0.27 -20.66
CA GLY A 286 -13.06 -0.22 -19.41
C GLY A 286 -13.46 0.60 -18.17
N SER A 287 -13.95 1.82 -18.38
CA SER A 287 -14.51 2.70 -17.37
C SER A 287 -16.03 2.61 -17.21
N SER A 288 -16.79 2.13 -18.20
CA SER A 288 -18.25 2.20 -18.23
C SER A 288 -18.96 1.09 -17.44
N SER A 289 -18.28 0.01 -17.09
CA SER A 289 -18.89 -1.13 -16.37
C SER A 289 -18.43 -1.26 -14.92
N ARG A 290 -17.26 -0.73 -14.54
CA ARG A 290 -16.84 -0.65 -13.12
C ARG A 290 -17.28 0.63 -12.41
N ASN A 291 -17.52 1.73 -13.14
CA ASN A 291 -17.95 3.01 -12.54
C ASN A 291 -19.47 3.17 -12.42
N MET A 292 -20.26 2.13 -12.72
CA MET A 292 -21.74 2.21 -12.71
C MET A 292 -22.41 1.48 -11.54
N LEU A 293 -21.65 0.88 -10.63
CA LEU A 293 -22.20 0.17 -9.47
C LEU A 293 -21.66 0.72 -8.17
N LYS A 294 -22.32 1.77 -7.66
CA LYS A 294 -22.62 1.91 -6.23
C LYS A 294 -24.03 2.51 -6.12
N PHE A 295 -25.04 1.65 -6.01
CA PHE A 295 -26.43 2.04 -5.80
C PHE A 295 -26.74 2.06 -4.30
N CYS A 296 -27.46 3.09 -3.82
CA CYS A 296 -28.03 3.21 -2.47
C CYS A 296 -29.55 3.54 -2.60
N ILE A 297 -30.44 2.94 -1.80
CA ILE A 297 -31.93 3.16 -1.71
C ILE A 297 -32.15 4.05 -0.53
N PHE A 298 -33.09 4.95 -0.74
CA PHE A 298 -33.90 5.59 0.27
C PHE A 298 -35.26 4.90 0.35
N LEU A 299 -35.66 4.39 1.53
CA LEU A 299 -36.92 4.78 2.20
C LEU A 299 -37.18 4.02 3.52
N ALA A 300 -37.60 4.83 4.50
CA ALA A 300 -38.20 4.53 5.80
C ALA A 300 -37.34 3.82 6.87
N ALA A 301 -36.64 4.66 7.65
CA ALA A 301 -36.04 4.39 8.96
C ALA A 301 -34.99 3.26 9.02
N VAL A 302 -33.72 3.69 9.09
CA VAL A 302 -32.49 2.87 9.21
C VAL A 302 -31.95 2.43 7.85
N ALA A 303 -31.30 3.38 7.16
CA ALA A 303 -30.33 3.08 6.12
C ALA A 303 -29.07 2.50 6.78
N VAL A 304 -28.75 1.26 6.49
CA VAL A 304 -27.37 0.78 6.59
C VAL A 304 -26.94 0.66 5.10
N CYS A 305 -25.68 0.89 4.71
CA CYS A 305 -25.10 0.38 3.44
C CYS A 305 -23.82 -0.44 3.76
N TYR A 306 -23.73 -1.71 3.36
CA TYR A 306 -22.50 -2.51 3.46
C TYR A 306 -21.89 -2.44 2.05
N GLY A 307 -20.86 -1.65 1.76
CA GLY A 307 -19.95 -0.92 2.64
C GLY A 307 -19.97 0.59 2.45
N GLU A 308 -19.90 1.28 3.59
CA GLU A 308 -19.23 2.57 3.82
C GLU A 308 -18.71 3.28 2.56
N SER A 309 -19.50 4.15 1.93
CA SER A 309 -19.00 4.92 0.79
C SER A 309 -19.26 6.43 0.81
N ILE A 310 -20.38 6.92 1.34
CA ILE A 310 -20.63 8.37 1.48
C ILE A 310 -21.31 8.64 2.83
N THR A 311 -20.71 9.46 3.68
CA THR A 311 -21.26 9.87 4.98
C THR A 311 -21.43 11.38 5.05
N TYR A 312 -22.47 11.85 5.74
CA TYR A 312 -22.76 13.26 5.95
C TYR A 312 -22.49 13.60 7.41
N LYS A 313 -21.43 14.37 7.67
CA LYS A 313 -21.03 14.72 9.04
C LYS A 313 -21.49 16.12 9.37
N LEU A 314 -22.46 16.26 10.27
CA LEU A 314 -22.95 17.54 10.77
C LEU A 314 -22.06 18.07 11.87
N TYR A 315 -21.65 19.31 11.71
CA TYR A 315 -21.01 20.13 12.70
C TYR A 315 -21.86 21.37 12.95
N THR A 316 -22.01 21.71 14.22
CA THR A 316 -22.63 22.95 14.69
C THR A 316 -21.72 23.54 15.76
N LYS A 317 -21.92 24.81 16.10
CA LYS A 317 -21.16 25.45 17.17
C LYS A 317 -21.38 24.78 18.53
N ASP A 318 -22.51 24.10 18.70
CA ASP A 318 -22.97 23.54 19.97
C ASP A 318 -22.55 22.07 20.16
N ASN A 319 -22.02 21.40 19.13
CA ASN A 319 -21.64 19.98 19.18
C ASN A 319 -20.14 19.79 19.47
N LYS A 320 -19.79 18.84 20.35
CA LYS A 320 -18.39 18.49 20.70
C LYS A 320 -17.65 17.66 19.64
N GLY A 321 -18.34 17.22 18.59
CA GLY A 321 -17.81 16.38 17.51
C GLY A 321 -18.83 16.20 16.37
N PRO A 322 -18.44 15.59 15.23
CA PRO A 322 -19.35 15.35 14.12
C PRO A 322 -20.49 14.43 14.52
N PHE A 323 -21.72 14.79 14.12
CA PHE A 323 -22.85 13.87 14.12
C PHE A 323 -23.02 13.27 12.73
N ASN A 324 -23.06 11.95 12.62
CA ASN A 324 -23.31 11.27 11.34
C ASN A 324 -24.81 11.33 11.00
N MET A 325 -25.17 12.13 9.99
CA MET A 325 -26.54 12.21 9.49
C MET A 325 -26.82 11.02 8.57
N THR A 326 -27.78 10.19 8.96
CA THR A 326 -28.14 8.94 8.25
C THR A 326 -29.21 9.13 7.17
N GLY A 327 -29.64 10.37 6.90
CA GLY A 327 -30.62 10.70 5.85
C GLY A 327 -31.96 9.97 5.98
N SER A 328 -32.27 9.40 7.15
CA SER A 328 -33.46 8.61 7.44
C SER A 328 -33.87 8.81 8.91
N GLY A 329 -35.14 9.18 9.16
CA GLY A 329 -35.68 9.48 10.50
C GLY A 329 -36.02 10.96 10.72
N GLU A 330 -36.40 11.32 11.95
CA GLU A 330 -36.58 12.72 12.34
C GLU A 330 -35.25 13.49 12.22
N LEU A 331 -35.32 14.72 11.70
CA LEU A 331 -34.18 15.62 11.68
C LEU A 331 -33.63 15.78 13.11
N ILE A 332 -32.34 15.53 13.27
CA ILE A 332 -31.63 15.59 14.56
C ILE A 332 -31.88 16.96 15.21
N LYS A 333 -32.14 17.00 16.52
CA LYS A 333 -32.48 18.23 17.27
C LYS A 333 -31.40 19.30 17.16
N GLU A 334 -30.18 18.87 16.88
CA GLU A 334 -28.97 19.66 16.74
C GLU A 334 -28.90 20.39 15.38
N PHE A 335 -29.67 19.98 14.36
CA PHE A 335 -29.73 20.69 13.08
C PHE A 335 -30.63 21.92 13.18
N GLY A 336 -30.05 23.10 12.95
CA GLY A 336 -30.77 24.36 12.95
C GLY A 336 -31.59 24.56 11.68
N LYS A 337 -32.89 24.25 11.71
CA LYS A 337 -33.77 24.30 10.51
C LYS A 337 -33.80 25.65 9.79
N LYS A 338 -33.66 26.75 10.54
CA LYS A 338 -33.67 28.13 10.02
C LYS A 338 -32.27 28.70 9.78
N ASP A 339 -31.23 27.97 10.18
CA ASP A 339 -29.85 28.41 10.07
C ASP A 339 -29.33 28.12 8.66
N ASN A 340 -28.33 28.89 8.21
CA ASN A 340 -27.68 28.62 6.93
C ASN A 340 -26.98 27.26 7.00
N THR A 341 -26.93 26.54 5.87
CA THR A 341 -26.29 25.24 5.79
C THR A 341 -25.21 25.25 4.72
N ILE A 342 -23.97 25.00 5.13
CA ILE A 342 -22.83 24.88 4.23
C ILE A 342 -22.48 23.41 4.04
N PHE A 343 -22.42 22.97 2.79
CA PHE A 343 -21.91 21.64 2.44
C PHE A 343 -20.46 21.76 2.01
N LEU A 344 -19.54 21.07 2.68
CA LEU A 344 -18.14 20.95 2.28
C LEU A 344 -17.95 19.63 1.53
N ILE A 345 -17.61 19.72 0.24
CA ILE A 345 -17.53 18.57 -0.66
C ILE A 345 -16.10 18.44 -1.18
N HIS A 346 -15.35 17.48 -0.63
CA HIS A 346 -13.95 17.28 -0.99
C HIS A 346 -13.81 16.71 -2.42
N GLY A 347 -12.59 16.79 -2.97
CA GLY A 347 -12.23 16.31 -4.30
C GLY A 347 -11.70 14.88 -4.34
N TYR A 348 -10.83 14.60 -5.31
CA TYR A 348 -9.99 13.39 -5.31
C TYR A 348 -9.29 13.26 -3.95
N PHE A 349 -9.39 12.11 -3.28
CA PHE A 349 -8.97 12.00 -1.89
C PHE A 349 -7.47 11.77 -1.78
N ASP A 350 -6.74 12.87 -1.88
CA ASP A 350 -5.32 13.01 -1.58
C ASP A 350 -5.14 13.93 -0.34
N ASN A 351 -3.90 14.30 -0.02
CA ASN A 351 -3.60 15.19 1.12
C ASN A 351 -4.32 16.55 1.02
N SER A 352 -4.63 17.04 -0.19
CA SER A 352 -5.29 18.34 -0.40
C SER A 352 -6.77 18.30 -0.05
N ALA A 353 -7.43 17.15 -0.26
CA ALA A 353 -8.82 16.93 0.12
C ALA A 353 -9.01 16.91 1.65
N GLU A 354 -8.04 16.36 2.39
CA GLU A 354 -8.02 16.38 3.85
C GLU A 354 -7.76 17.80 4.37
N GLN A 355 -6.77 18.50 3.82
CA GLN A 355 -6.48 19.91 4.15
C GLN A 355 -7.66 20.84 3.89
N PHE A 356 -8.40 20.66 2.79
CA PHE A 356 -9.60 21.44 2.49
C PHE A 356 -10.61 21.41 3.65
N LEU A 357 -10.88 20.22 4.21
CA LEU A 357 -11.82 20.08 5.33
C LEU A 357 -11.25 20.67 6.62
N GLU A 358 -9.96 20.43 6.88
CA GLU A 358 -9.25 20.91 8.08
C GLU A 358 -9.05 22.43 8.12
N GLU A 359 -9.04 23.12 6.98
CA GLU A 359 -8.92 24.58 6.94
C GLU A 359 -10.26 25.30 6.90
N VAL A 360 -11.17 24.86 6.03
CA VAL A 360 -12.41 25.59 5.77
C VAL A 360 -13.40 25.44 6.92
N ARG A 361 -13.54 24.24 7.51
CA ARG A 361 -14.47 24.03 8.62
C ARG A 361 -14.10 24.85 9.86
N PRO A 362 -12.85 24.86 10.37
CA PRO A 362 -12.48 25.71 11.50
C PRO A 362 -12.61 27.20 11.19
N ALA A 363 -12.31 27.64 9.96
CA ALA A 363 -12.51 29.04 9.57
C ALA A 363 -13.99 29.47 9.67
N ILE A 364 -14.93 28.61 9.26
CA ILE A 364 -16.36 28.84 9.44
C ILE A 364 -16.69 29.04 10.92
N PHE A 365 -16.33 28.11 11.79
CA PHE A 365 -16.71 28.21 13.21
C PHE A 365 -15.97 29.31 13.97
N ARG A 366 -14.77 29.68 13.52
CA ARG A 366 -13.97 30.73 14.16
C ARG A 366 -14.47 32.13 13.83
N TYR A 367 -14.82 32.39 12.57
CA TYR A 367 -15.14 33.74 12.09
C TYR A 367 -16.64 33.97 11.88
N PHE A 368 -17.42 32.92 11.66
CA PHE A 368 -18.86 33.05 11.56
C PHE A 368 -19.53 33.00 12.93
N LYS A 369 -19.98 34.16 13.40
CA LYS A 369 -20.59 34.29 14.74
C LYS A 369 -22.06 33.84 14.81
N LYS A 370 -22.75 33.72 13.66
CA LYS A 370 -24.16 33.29 13.62
C LYS A 370 -24.27 31.77 13.72
N LYS A 371 -25.45 31.28 14.12
CA LYS A 371 -25.75 29.85 14.08
C LYS A 371 -25.71 29.35 12.63
N ILE A 372 -25.08 28.20 12.42
CA ILE A 372 -24.85 27.61 11.11
C ILE A 372 -24.72 26.09 11.21
N ASN A 373 -25.21 25.41 10.19
CA ASN A 373 -24.96 23.99 9.97
C ASN A 373 -23.78 23.84 8.99
N VAL A 374 -22.75 23.08 9.36
CA VAL A 374 -21.68 22.68 8.42
C VAL A 374 -21.78 21.18 8.22
N ILE A 375 -22.02 20.75 6.99
CA ILE A 375 -22.13 19.33 6.63
C ILE A 375 -20.96 18.96 5.75
N GLU A 376 -20.07 18.10 6.23
CA GLU A 376 -19.01 17.51 5.41
C GLU A 376 -19.57 16.31 4.64
N VAL A 377 -19.44 16.33 3.32
CA VAL A 377 -19.82 15.23 2.43
C VAL A 377 -18.59 14.36 2.24
N HIS A 378 -18.53 13.28 3.01
CA HIS A 378 -17.35 12.44 3.13
C HIS A 378 -17.49 11.19 2.25
N TRP A 379 -16.94 11.26 1.05
CA TRP A 379 -16.97 10.22 0.01
C TRP A 379 -15.58 9.62 -0.26
N LYS A 380 -14.65 9.69 0.71
CA LYS A 380 -13.27 9.17 0.64
C LYS A 380 -13.15 7.78 -0.04
N PRO A 381 -13.92 6.74 0.33
CA PRO A 381 -13.78 5.41 -0.27
C PRO A 381 -14.08 5.37 -1.79
N LEU A 382 -14.74 6.41 -2.29
CA LEU A 382 -15.05 6.61 -3.71
C LEU A 382 -14.02 7.51 -4.41
N ALA A 383 -13.24 8.24 -3.63
CA ALA A 383 -12.36 9.30 -4.08
C ALA A 383 -10.87 8.95 -3.97
N GLU A 384 -10.47 7.93 -3.20
CA GLU A 384 -9.06 7.55 -2.95
C GLU A 384 -8.44 6.56 -3.96
N ASP A 385 -9.24 5.95 -4.84
CA ASP A 385 -8.76 5.01 -5.86
C ASP A 385 -8.04 5.76 -7.00
N SER A 386 -7.84 5.20 -8.19
CA SER A 386 -7.29 5.97 -9.32
C SER A 386 -8.17 7.20 -9.64
N TYR A 387 -7.55 8.31 -10.02
CA TYR A 387 -8.26 9.55 -10.41
C TYR A 387 -9.39 9.31 -11.43
N THR A 388 -9.19 8.42 -12.41
CA THR A 388 -10.22 8.06 -13.40
C THR A 388 -11.46 7.42 -12.77
N LYS A 389 -11.29 6.60 -11.73
CA LYS A 389 -12.42 5.99 -10.99
C LYS A 389 -13.11 7.02 -10.10
N ALA A 390 -12.34 7.82 -9.37
CA ALA A 390 -12.88 8.90 -8.56
C ALA A 390 -13.69 9.90 -9.41
N SER A 391 -13.15 10.29 -10.56
CA SER A 391 -13.86 11.07 -11.58
C SER A 391 -15.12 10.36 -12.09
N GLY A 392 -15.06 9.05 -12.30
CA GLY A 392 -16.23 8.25 -12.67
C GLY A 392 -17.33 8.23 -11.61
N ASN A 393 -16.97 8.36 -10.33
CA ASN A 393 -17.91 8.33 -9.20
C ASN A 393 -18.59 9.68 -8.93
N VAL A 394 -18.18 10.78 -9.57
CA VAL A 394 -18.75 12.13 -9.31
C VAL A 394 -20.27 12.16 -9.47
N GLY A 395 -20.81 11.52 -10.52
CA GLY A 395 -22.26 11.48 -10.75
C GLY A 395 -23.01 10.76 -9.63
N LEU A 396 -22.42 9.68 -9.12
CA LEU A 396 -22.95 8.86 -8.03
C LEU A 396 -23.02 9.65 -6.72
N VAL A 397 -21.94 10.37 -6.40
CA VAL A 397 -21.86 11.22 -5.21
C VAL A 397 -22.85 12.38 -5.33
N ALA A 398 -23.00 12.96 -6.51
CA ALA A 398 -23.97 14.03 -6.75
C ALA A 398 -25.42 13.55 -6.59
N VAL A 399 -25.76 12.33 -7.01
CA VAL A 399 -27.07 11.72 -6.78
C VAL A 399 -27.32 11.51 -5.29
N SER A 400 -26.34 10.96 -4.56
CA SER A 400 -26.44 10.81 -3.10
C SER A 400 -26.67 12.15 -2.40
N LEU A 401 -25.88 13.17 -2.75
CA LEU A 401 -26.00 14.52 -2.20
C LEU A 401 -27.34 15.16 -2.54
N THR A 402 -27.84 14.95 -3.75
CA THR A 402 -29.17 15.44 -4.18
C THR A 402 -30.27 14.86 -3.30
N ASN A 403 -30.25 13.54 -3.07
CA ASN A 403 -31.27 12.89 -2.26
C ASN A 403 -31.18 13.33 -0.79
N PHE A 404 -29.97 13.53 -0.28
CA PHE A 404 -29.76 14.07 1.06
C PHE A 404 -30.30 15.50 1.22
N ILE A 405 -30.01 16.38 0.25
CA ILE A 405 -30.53 17.75 0.23
C ILE A 405 -32.06 17.76 0.10
N ARG A 406 -32.66 16.88 -0.72
CA ARG A 406 -34.11 16.74 -0.83
C ARG A 406 -34.73 16.31 0.49
N TRP A 407 -34.13 15.35 1.20
CA TRP A 407 -34.59 14.95 2.51
C TRP A 407 -34.58 16.12 3.51
N LEU A 408 -33.54 16.95 3.51
CA LEU A 408 -33.51 18.17 4.33
C LEU A 408 -34.61 19.17 3.94
N ASP A 409 -34.85 19.36 2.63
CA ASP A 409 -35.84 20.32 2.10
C ASP A 409 -37.30 19.90 2.39
N LEU A 410 -37.56 18.64 2.73
CA LEU A 410 -38.89 18.18 3.18
C LEU A 410 -39.24 18.68 4.58
N GLU A 411 -38.27 19.12 5.38
CA GLU A 411 -38.49 19.57 6.74
C GLU A 411 -39.04 21.00 6.79
N LYS A 412 -40.06 21.20 7.64
CA LYS A 412 -40.64 22.53 7.85
C LYS A 412 -39.57 23.52 8.32
N ASP A 413 -39.58 24.72 7.71
CA ASP A 413 -38.65 25.84 7.92
C ASP A 413 -37.26 25.71 7.29
N VAL A 414 -36.91 24.57 6.69
CA VAL A 414 -35.71 24.43 5.85
C VAL A 414 -36.00 24.97 4.46
N LYS A 415 -35.04 25.67 3.85
CA LYS A 415 -35.18 26.22 2.49
C LYS A 415 -33.89 26.09 1.70
N LEU A 416 -33.98 25.64 0.44
CA LEU A 416 -32.84 25.53 -0.48
C LEU A 416 -32.07 26.85 -0.66
N GLU A 417 -32.74 28.01 -0.56
CA GLU A 417 -32.11 29.33 -0.67
C GLU A 417 -31.05 29.59 0.42
N ASN A 418 -31.13 28.88 1.55
CA ASN A 418 -30.16 28.97 2.66
C ASN A 418 -28.96 28.03 2.49
N PHE A 419 -28.92 27.22 1.43
CA PHE A 419 -27.87 26.23 1.21
C PHE A 419 -26.72 26.78 0.36
N HIS A 420 -25.50 26.58 0.86
CA HIS A 420 -24.26 26.92 0.18
C HIS A 420 -23.39 25.67 -0.01
N LEU A 421 -23.26 25.19 -1.24
CA LEU A 421 -22.41 24.04 -1.56
C LEU A 421 -21.01 24.53 -1.94
N VAL A 422 -19.99 24.15 -1.18
CA VAL A 422 -18.59 24.47 -1.41
C VAL A 422 -17.86 23.20 -1.84
N GLY A 423 -17.50 23.13 -3.11
CA GLY A 423 -16.85 21.95 -3.68
C GLY A 423 -15.43 22.25 -4.14
N PHE A 424 -14.48 21.38 -3.77
CA PHE A 424 -13.08 21.45 -4.18
C PHE A 424 -12.76 20.38 -5.23
N ASP A 425 -12.01 20.74 -6.28
CA ASP A 425 -11.56 19.79 -7.31
C ASP A 425 -12.75 19.01 -7.95
N LEU A 426 -12.80 17.67 -7.88
CA LEU A 426 -13.94 16.85 -8.29
C LEU A 426 -15.23 17.20 -7.53
N GLY A 427 -15.11 17.62 -6.27
CA GLY A 427 -16.23 18.03 -5.41
C GLY A 427 -16.97 19.26 -5.94
N ALA A 428 -16.30 20.13 -6.69
CA ALA A 428 -16.96 21.25 -7.37
C ALA A 428 -17.95 20.77 -8.43
N HIS A 429 -17.62 19.70 -9.15
CA HIS A 429 -18.51 19.08 -10.12
C HIS A 429 -19.65 18.29 -9.46
N VAL A 430 -19.38 17.62 -8.34
CA VAL A 430 -20.41 17.02 -7.48
C VAL A 430 -21.44 18.08 -7.07
N ALA A 431 -20.98 19.25 -6.58
CA ALA A 431 -21.84 20.36 -6.19
C ALA A 431 -22.73 20.86 -7.35
N GLY A 432 -22.13 21.04 -8.54
CA GLY A 432 -22.86 21.49 -9.73
C GLY A 432 -23.90 20.49 -10.24
N ILE A 433 -23.56 19.20 -10.29
CA ILE A 433 -24.49 18.16 -10.72
C ILE A 433 -25.63 17.99 -9.70
N ALA A 434 -25.33 18.09 -8.41
CA ALA A 434 -26.35 18.04 -7.36
C ALA A 434 -27.29 19.25 -7.45
N GLY A 435 -26.77 20.47 -7.52
CA GLY A 435 -27.58 21.69 -7.61
C GLY A 435 -28.49 21.76 -8.84
N ARG A 436 -28.04 21.21 -9.98
CA ARG A 436 -28.82 21.10 -11.21
C ARG A 436 -30.06 20.21 -11.09
N SER A 437 -30.06 19.27 -10.14
CA SER A 437 -31.14 18.31 -9.96
C SER A 437 -32.38 18.92 -9.28
N PHE A 438 -32.34 20.22 -8.97
CA PHE A 438 -33.44 21.01 -8.42
C PHE A 438 -34.04 21.93 -9.50
N ASN A 439 -35.36 22.14 -9.44
CA ASN A 439 -36.12 22.87 -10.47
C ASN A 439 -35.67 24.33 -10.61
N SER A 440 -35.88 24.93 -11.79
CA SER A 440 -35.47 26.31 -12.08
C SER A 440 -36.02 27.36 -11.12
N ASN A 441 -37.18 27.09 -10.52
CA ASN A 441 -37.89 28.00 -9.60
C ASN A 441 -37.59 27.71 -8.12
N ASN A 442 -36.78 26.68 -7.81
CA ASN A 442 -36.39 26.31 -6.45
C ASN A 442 -34.97 25.75 -6.46
N LYS A 443 -33.97 26.63 -6.54
CA LYS A 443 -32.54 26.26 -6.61
C LYS A 443 -31.87 26.40 -5.25
N VAL A 444 -30.77 25.66 -5.06
CA VAL A 444 -29.83 25.95 -3.97
C VAL A 444 -29.32 27.39 -4.07
N GLY A 445 -29.19 28.07 -2.94
CA GLY A 445 -28.82 29.48 -2.87
C GLY A 445 -27.48 29.77 -3.55
N ARG A 446 -26.45 29.00 -3.20
CA ARG A 446 -25.09 29.26 -3.71
C ARG A 446 -24.27 27.99 -3.93
N ILE A 447 -23.46 28.00 -4.99
CA ILE A 447 -22.33 27.08 -5.17
C ILE A 447 -21.02 27.87 -5.25
N THR A 448 -20.00 27.45 -4.50
CA THR A 448 -18.62 27.91 -4.70
C THR A 448 -17.75 26.74 -5.17
N GLY A 449 -17.19 26.84 -6.37
CA GLY A 449 -16.22 25.89 -6.91
C GLY A 449 -14.78 26.34 -6.63
N LEU A 450 -14.03 25.54 -5.89
CA LEU A 450 -12.64 25.78 -5.53
C LEU A 450 -11.74 24.99 -6.47
N ASN A 451 -11.13 25.71 -7.41
CA ASN A 451 -10.32 25.21 -8.51
C ASN A 451 -10.83 23.89 -9.13
N PRO A 452 -12.05 23.88 -9.71
CA PRO A 452 -12.67 22.69 -10.28
C PRO A 452 -11.76 22.05 -11.34
N THR A 453 -11.68 20.73 -11.39
CA THR A 453 -10.70 20.08 -12.26
C THR A 453 -11.01 20.20 -13.76
N GLY A 454 -9.99 20.32 -14.60
CA GLY A 454 -10.12 20.33 -16.06
C GLY A 454 -10.05 18.94 -16.71
N ARG A 455 -9.38 17.98 -16.05
CA ARG A 455 -9.06 16.66 -16.63
C ARG A 455 -10.30 15.78 -16.70
N HIS A 456 -10.77 15.44 -17.91
CA HIS A 456 -12.05 14.76 -18.22
C HIS A 456 -13.30 15.67 -18.23
N TRP A 457 -13.18 16.93 -17.81
CA TRP A 457 -14.33 17.82 -17.56
C TRP A 457 -14.32 19.11 -18.38
N GLY A 458 -13.47 19.23 -19.42
CA GLY A 458 -13.36 20.43 -20.28
C GLY A 458 -14.66 20.86 -20.98
N SER A 459 -14.85 20.53 -22.26
CA SER A 459 -16.04 20.95 -23.04
C SER A 459 -17.32 20.13 -22.78
N GLY A 460 -17.34 19.28 -21.75
CA GLY A 460 -18.47 18.41 -21.41
C GLY A 460 -19.63 19.17 -20.75
N THR A 461 -20.85 18.66 -20.90
CA THR A 461 -22.06 19.23 -20.26
C THR A 461 -22.28 18.71 -18.83
N GLN A 462 -21.68 17.57 -18.50
CA GLN A 462 -21.69 16.97 -17.17
C GLN A 462 -20.57 17.58 -16.32
N ARG A 463 -20.66 18.85 -15.93
CA ARG A 463 -19.68 19.56 -15.07
C ARG A 463 -20.35 20.71 -14.34
N LEU A 464 -19.66 21.40 -13.43
CA LEU A 464 -20.18 22.62 -12.81
C LEU A 464 -20.50 23.70 -13.86
N ARG A 465 -21.66 24.34 -13.74
CA ARG A 465 -22.11 25.44 -14.60
C ARG A 465 -22.76 26.55 -13.78
N HIS A 466 -22.73 27.76 -14.32
CA HIS A 466 -23.39 28.92 -13.74
C HIS A 466 -24.88 28.69 -13.48
N THR A 467 -25.58 27.90 -14.31
CA THR A 467 -27.01 27.64 -14.13
C THR A 467 -27.35 26.71 -12.95
N ASP A 468 -26.36 26.08 -12.32
CA ASP A 468 -26.59 24.98 -11.37
C ASP A 468 -27.01 25.46 -9.95
N ALA A 469 -27.00 26.77 -9.68
CA ALA A 469 -27.54 27.40 -8.46
C ALA A 469 -28.09 28.81 -8.75
N THR A 470 -28.66 29.48 -7.74
CA THR A 470 -29.04 30.90 -7.85
C THR A 470 -27.81 31.78 -8.07
N TYR A 471 -26.72 31.51 -7.35
CA TYR A 471 -25.41 32.12 -7.58
C TYR A 471 -24.30 31.06 -7.60
N VAL A 472 -23.36 31.20 -8.54
CA VAL A 472 -22.25 30.24 -8.73
C VAL A 472 -20.97 31.03 -8.86
N GLU A 473 -20.06 30.83 -7.93
CA GLU A 473 -18.75 31.50 -7.90
C GLU A 473 -17.65 30.46 -8.05
N VAL A 474 -16.63 30.75 -8.85
CA VAL A 474 -15.51 29.83 -9.04
C VAL A 474 -14.20 30.56 -8.77
N ILE A 475 -13.31 29.92 -7.99
CA ILE A 475 -11.98 30.44 -7.65
C ILE A 475 -10.95 29.56 -8.38
N HIS A 476 -10.39 30.10 -9.46
CA HIS A 476 -9.43 29.44 -10.34
C HIS A 476 -8.01 29.79 -9.95
N THR A 477 -7.25 28.83 -9.45
CA THR A 477 -5.91 29.08 -8.92
C THR A 477 -4.81 28.26 -9.59
N ASP A 478 -5.15 27.25 -10.38
CA ASP A 478 -4.20 26.40 -11.12
C ASP A 478 -4.78 25.92 -12.47
N THR A 479 -4.77 26.78 -13.49
CA THR A 479 -5.44 26.51 -14.77
C THR A 479 -4.52 26.56 -16.00
N PHE A 480 -3.21 26.68 -15.83
CA PHE A 480 -2.28 26.91 -16.95
C PHE A 480 -1.15 25.87 -17.02
N GLY A 481 -0.96 25.29 -18.21
CA GLY A 481 0.10 24.30 -18.50
C GLY A 481 -0.45 22.88 -18.65
N ALA A 482 0.32 21.99 -19.30
CA ALA A 482 -0.12 20.61 -19.59
C ALA A 482 -0.37 19.75 -18.34
N LEU A 483 0.07 20.21 -17.17
CA LEU A 483 -0.04 19.53 -15.87
C LEU A 483 -0.97 20.26 -14.89
N SER A 484 -1.67 21.33 -15.30
CA SER A 484 -2.58 22.05 -14.41
C SER A 484 -3.76 21.18 -14.01
N ASN A 485 -4.21 21.32 -12.77
CA ASN A 485 -5.32 20.53 -12.25
C ASN A 485 -6.68 21.15 -12.60
N GLY A 486 -6.77 22.48 -12.62
CA GLY A 486 -8.00 23.24 -12.76
C GLY A 486 -8.44 23.51 -14.20
N ILE A 487 -9.74 23.71 -14.39
CA ILE A 487 -10.35 24.12 -15.65
C ILE A 487 -10.17 25.62 -15.89
N GLU A 488 -9.69 26.01 -17.07
CA GLU A 488 -9.49 27.43 -17.39
C GLU A 488 -10.80 28.17 -17.69
N ASP A 489 -11.81 27.47 -18.21
CA ASP A 489 -13.07 28.07 -18.65
C ASP A 489 -13.79 28.83 -17.52
N PRO A 490 -14.42 29.98 -17.82
CA PRO A 490 -15.25 30.71 -16.86
C PRO A 490 -16.61 30.02 -16.70
N ILE A 491 -16.67 28.99 -15.85
CA ILE A 491 -17.83 28.12 -15.71
C ILE A 491 -18.91 28.63 -14.74
N GLY A 492 -18.62 29.62 -13.88
CA GLY A 492 -19.54 30.23 -12.92
C GLY A 492 -20.25 31.50 -13.41
N HIS A 493 -21.15 32.05 -12.58
CA HIS A 493 -21.63 33.43 -12.75
C HIS A 493 -20.45 34.40 -12.59
N VAL A 494 -19.69 34.20 -11.52
CA VAL A 494 -18.50 34.99 -11.20
C VAL A 494 -17.30 34.05 -11.15
N ASN A 495 -16.22 34.42 -11.82
CA ASN A 495 -15.01 33.60 -11.93
C ASN A 495 -13.81 34.43 -11.48
N PHE A 496 -13.29 34.15 -10.29
CA PHE A 496 -12.07 34.77 -9.78
C PHE A 496 -10.85 34.00 -10.27
N TYR A 497 -9.85 34.71 -10.80
CA TYR A 497 -8.55 34.18 -11.16
C TYR A 497 -7.46 34.88 -10.33
N PRO A 498 -7.27 34.50 -9.05
CA PRO A 498 -6.19 35.03 -8.23
C PRO A 498 -4.84 34.89 -8.93
N ASN A 499 -4.09 36.00 -9.01
CA ASN A 499 -2.81 36.11 -9.70
C ASN A 499 -2.85 35.66 -11.17
N GLY A 500 -4.03 35.66 -11.78
CA GLY A 500 -4.28 35.22 -13.15
C GLY A 500 -4.68 33.75 -13.28
N GLY A 501 -4.90 33.04 -12.17
CA GLY A 501 -5.28 31.63 -12.14
C GLY A 501 -4.17 30.66 -12.56
N ARG A 502 -2.93 31.15 -12.63
CA ARG A 502 -1.75 30.38 -13.05
C ARG A 502 -0.95 29.95 -11.81
N ASN A 503 0.22 30.54 -11.61
CA ASN A 503 1.07 30.25 -10.47
C ASN A 503 0.71 31.14 -9.29
N GLN A 504 0.29 30.53 -8.19
CA GLN A 504 0.00 31.27 -6.97
C GLN A 504 1.31 31.65 -6.25
N PRO A 505 1.44 32.88 -5.74
CA PRO A 505 2.63 33.30 -5.00
C PRO A 505 2.92 32.38 -3.82
N GLY A 506 4.10 31.74 -3.83
CA GLY A 506 4.51 30.78 -2.80
C GLY A 506 4.34 29.33 -3.18
N CYS A 507 3.68 29.06 -4.30
CA CYS A 507 3.57 27.72 -4.86
C CYS A 507 4.61 27.47 -5.95
N VAL A 508 5.21 26.27 -5.95
CA VAL A 508 6.22 25.79 -6.92
C VAL A 508 5.65 24.61 -7.74
N PHE A 509 4.78 23.78 -7.15
CA PHE A 509 4.01 22.74 -7.82
C PHE A 509 2.53 23.12 -8.01
N HIS A 510 1.91 22.53 -9.05
CA HIS A 510 0.49 22.67 -9.37
C HIS A 510 -0.44 22.26 -8.20
N SER A 511 -0.05 21.29 -7.37
CA SER A 511 -0.84 20.88 -6.19
C SER A 511 -1.03 21.99 -5.15
N CYS A 512 0.00 22.81 -4.88
CA CYS A 512 -0.13 23.98 -4.01
C CYS A 512 -0.97 25.08 -4.65
N CYS A 513 -0.76 25.32 -5.96
CA CYS A 513 -1.60 26.28 -6.69
C CYS A 513 -3.07 25.84 -6.63
N HIS A 514 -3.33 24.53 -6.71
CA HIS A 514 -4.65 23.93 -6.61
C HIS A 514 -5.25 24.10 -5.20
N ALA A 515 -4.50 23.78 -4.14
CA ALA A 515 -4.89 23.95 -2.74
C ALA A 515 -5.18 25.41 -2.35
N ARG A 516 -4.45 26.38 -2.95
CA ARG A 516 -4.63 27.82 -2.68
C ARG A 516 -6.08 28.31 -2.84
N SER A 517 -6.89 27.63 -3.67
CA SER A 517 -8.30 27.99 -3.83
C SER A 517 -9.09 27.88 -2.53
N PHE A 518 -8.89 26.82 -1.74
CA PHE A 518 -9.58 26.67 -0.46
C PHE A 518 -8.97 27.53 0.64
N GLU A 519 -7.67 27.79 0.62
CA GLU A 519 -7.03 28.69 1.57
C GLU A 519 -7.58 30.13 1.42
N LEU A 520 -7.69 30.61 0.16
CA LEU A 520 -8.28 31.91 -0.13
C LEU A 520 -9.77 31.96 0.22
N PHE A 521 -10.49 30.85 0.06
CA PHE A 521 -11.87 30.74 0.52
C PHE A 521 -11.96 30.79 2.05
N ALA A 522 -11.15 30.04 2.79
CA ALA A 522 -11.12 30.08 4.26
C ALA A 522 -10.79 31.49 4.79
N ALA A 523 -9.79 32.15 4.17
CA ALA A 523 -9.43 33.53 4.48
C ALA A 523 -10.56 34.53 4.20
N SER A 524 -11.41 34.25 3.21
CA SER A 524 -12.54 35.11 2.88
C SER A 524 -13.73 35.02 3.86
N ILE A 525 -13.70 34.09 4.82
CA ILE A 525 -14.73 33.92 5.85
C ILE A 525 -14.53 34.91 7.01
N ASP A 526 -13.31 35.45 7.15
CA ASP A 526 -12.97 36.49 8.11
C ASP A 526 -13.94 37.68 8.01
N GLU A 527 -14.38 38.22 9.15
CA GLU A 527 -15.24 39.41 9.23
C GLU A 527 -14.59 40.61 8.53
N ASP A 528 -13.25 40.65 8.52
CA ASP A 528 -12.43 41.68 7.90
C ASP A 528 -12.14 41.43 6.41
N ASN A 529 -12.77 40.43 5.75
CA ASN A 529 -12.43 39.96 4.40
C ASN A 529 -12.04 41.08 3.40
N ARG A 530 -10.74 41.26 3.19
CA ARG A 530 -10.17 42.26 2.27
C ARG A 530 -9.95 41.73 0.84
N LEU A 531 -10.36 40.50 0.54
CA LEU A 531 -10.13 39.89 -0.78
C LEU A 531 -11.13 40.45 -1.78
N ARG A 532 -10.74 41.51 -2.52
CA ARG A 532 -11.57 42.10 -3.58
C ARG A 532 -10.89 41.97 -4.94
N GLY A 533 -11.58 41.37 -5.90
CA GLY A 533 -11.14 41.28 -7.29
C GLY A 533 -11.78 42.36 -8.16
N ASN A 534 -11.04 42.84 -9.16
CA ASN A 534 -11.55 43.78 -10.17
C ASN A 534 -12.08 43.00 -11.38
N GLN A 535 -13.25 43.39 -11.89
CA GLN A 535 -13.80 42.79 -13.11
C GLN A 535 -12.90 43.07 -14.32
N CYS A 536 -12.78 42.06 -15.18
CA CYS A 536 -12.06 42.08 -16.45
C CYS A 536 -13.07 41.93 -17.59
N SER A 537 -12.87 42.65 -18.68
CA SER A 537 -13.66 42.54 -19.92
C SER A 537 -13.32 41.29 -20.74
N SER A 538 -12.11 40.73 -20.57
CA SER A 538 -11.64 39.55 -21.28
C SER A 538 -10.57 38.78 -20.51
N MET A 539 -10.36 37.53 -20.91
CA MET A 539 -9.26 36.69 -20.41
C MET A 539 -7.89 37.31 -20.70
N THR A 540 -7.74 38.03 -21.82
CA THR A 540 -6.52 38.78 -22.18
C THR A 540 -6.22 39.88 -21.16
N GLN A 541 -7.23 40.68 -20.80
CA GLN A 541 -7.08 41.73 -19.79
C GLN A 541 -6.73 41.16 -18.41
N MET A 542 -7.33 40.02 -18.07
CA MET A 542 -7.03 39.25 -16.87
C MET A 542 -5.57 38.78 -16.88
N ASN A 543 -5.10 38.17 -17.96
CA ASN A 543 -3.73 37.67 -18.08
C ASN A 543 -2.67 38.78 -18.02
N LEU A 544 -2.95 39.95 -18.60
CA LEU A 544 -2.06 41.12 -18.58
C LEU A 544 -2.14 41.94 -17.28
N ASN A 545 -2.97 41.53 -16.31
CA ASN A 545 -3.19 42.25 -15.05
C ASN A 545 -3.69 43.70 -15.23
N LEU A 546 -4.63 43.90 -16.18
CA LEU A 546 -5.16 45.21 -16.54
C LEU A 546 -6.63 45.42 -16.12
N CYS A 547 -7.16 44.62 -15.19
CA CYS A 547 -8.56 44.65 -14.80
C CYS A 547 -8.89 45.87 -13.92
N ARG A 548 -9.86 46.67 -14.36
CA ARG A 548 -10.27 47.95 -13.73
C ARG A 548 -11.79 48.10 -13.57
N GLY A 549 -12.57 47.05 -13.84
CA GLY A 549 -14.02 47.08 -13.68
C GLY A 549 -14.47 47.04 -12.22
N VAL A 550 -15.76 46.80 -12.00
CA VAL A 550 -16.34 46.80 -10.64
C VAL A 550 -15.62 45.81 -9.72
N THR A 551 -15.44 46.22 -8.45
CA THR A 551 -14.84 45.33 -7.44
C THR A 551 -15.89 44.40 -6.86
N LEU A 552 -15.54 43.13 -6.71
CA LEU A 552 -16.36 42.15 -6.01
C LEU A 552 -15.51 41.41 -4.98
N GLN A 553 -16.08 41.18 -3.80
CA GLN A 553 -15.41 40.42 -2.74
C GLN A 553 -15.34 38.94 -3.13
N LEU A 554 -14.20 38.28 -2.95
CA LEU A 554 -14.01 36.86 -3.19
C LEU A 554 -14.57 36.04 -2.02
N GLY A 555 -15.20 34.91 -2.30
CA GLY A 555 -15.57 33.91 -1.31
C GLY A 555 -16.64 34.37 -0.30
N GLY A 556 -16.46 34.02 0.97
CA GLY A 556 -17.44 34.18 2.04
C GLY A 556 -18.56 33.12 1.99
N ILE A 557 -19.36 33.07 3.04
CA ILE A 557 -20.32 31.98 3.30
C ILE A 557 -21.79 32.40 3.33
N ASP A 558 -22.07 33.65 2.98
CA ASP A 558 -23.45 34.11 2.80
C ASP A 558 -24.06 33.46 1.54
N PRO A 559 -25.12 32.63 1.67
CA PRO A 559 -25.78 32.02 0.53
C PRO A 559 -26.54 33.04 -0.34
N SER A 560 -26.85 34.22 0.20
CA SER A 560 -27.54 35.30 -0.52
C SER A 560 -26.60 36.20 -1.34
N LYS A 561 -25.28 35.93 -1.31
CA LYS A 561 -24.29 36.69 -2.06
C LYS A 561 -24.62 36.69 -3.56
N THR A 562 -24.56 37.86 -4.17
CA THR A 562 -24.70 38.04 -5.62
C THR A 562 -23.52 38.85 -6.17
N GLY A 563 -23.37 38.85 -7.50
CA GLY A 563 -22.31 39.60 -8.17
C GLY A 563 -22.53 39.69 -9.67
N THR A 564 -22.03 40.76 -10.30
CA THR A 564 -22.12 40.95 -11.75
C THR A 564 -21.38 39.83 -12.47
N ARG A 565 -22.04 39.18 -13.43
CA ARG A 565 -21.46 38.06 -14.18
C ARG A 565 -20.16 38.49 -14.87
N GLY A 566 -19.11 37.67 -14.76
CA GLY A 566 -17.85 37.94 -15.46
C GLY A 566 -16.61 37.30 -14.83
N ILE A 567 -15.46 37.75 -15.33
CA ILE A 567 -14.13 37.33 -14.90
C ILE A 567 -13.57 38.40 -13.98
N TYR A 568 -12.97 38.01 -12.87
CA TYR A 568 -12.39 38.91 -11.87
C TYR A 568 -10.96 38.51 -11.59
N ARG A 569 -10.08 39.50 -11.45
CA ARG A 569 -8.70 39.28 -11.02
C ARG A 569 -8.45 39.93 -9.67
N ILE A 570 -7.80 39.19 -8.80
CA ILE A 570 -7.23 39.67 -7.55
C ILE A 570 -5.74 39.28 -7.54
N ASN A 571 -4.85 40.16 -7.10
CA ASN A 571 -3.47 39.77 -6.86
C ASN A 571 -3.29 39.56 -5.36
N THR A 572 -2.76 38.41 -4.98
CA THR A 572 -2.46 38.05 -3.59
C THR A 572 -0.95 37.92 -3.43
N THR A 573 -0.44 37.76 -2.22
CA THR A 573 1.00 37.55 -1.97
C THR A 573 1.23 36.16 -1.35
N ARG A 574 2.48 35.78 -1.07
CA ARG A 574 2.80 34.54 -0.31
C ARG A 574 2.10 34.48 1.05
N ARG A 575 1.88 35.64 1.67
CA ARG A 575 1.22 35.80 2.96
C ARG A 575 0.00 36.69 2.75
N TYR A 576 -1.14 36.09 2.47
CA TYR A 576 -2.43 36.78 2.52
C TYR A 576 -3.25 36.17 3.67
N PRO A 577 -3.98 36.99 4.47
CA PRO A 577 -4.25 36.71 5.87
C PRO A 577 -5.51 35.86 6.08
N SER A 578 -5.50 35.01 7.11
CA SER A 578 -6.68 34.83 7.95
C SER A 578 -6.31 35.26 9.39
N SER A 579 -6.97 36.33 9.85
CA SER A 579 -7.33 36.64 11.24
C SER A 579 -6.47 36.06 12.38
N SER A 580 -5.36 36.75 12.58
CA SER A 580 -4.99 37.38 13.86
C SER A 580 -4.88 36.50 15.11
N ASP A 581 -3.65 36.42 15.61
CA ASP A 581 -3.32 36.90 16.95
C ASP A 581 -3.61 36.01 18.17
N MET A 582 -3.81 34.70 18.01
CA MET A 582 -3.77 33.77 19.16
C MET A 582 -2.67 32.71 19.09
N LEU A 583 -1.51 33.04 18.52
CA LEU A 583 -0.22 32.41 18.88
C LEU A 583 0.98 33.30 18.49
N LYS A 584 0.91 34.61 18.76
CA LYS A 584 2.11 35.45 18.81
C LYS A 584 2.90 35.06 20.05
N PHE A 585 3.85 34.13 19.91
CA PHE A 585 5.03 34.14 20.78
C PHE A 585 6.31 33.58 20.13
N ILE A 586 6.27 32.89 18.99
CA ILE A 586 7.48 32.30 18.40
C ILE A 586 7.54 32.67 16.92
N ILE A 587 8.66 33.27 16.48
CA ILE A 587 9.02 33.65 15.09
C ILE A 587 8.48 35.02 14.60
N PHE A 588 8.92 36.12 15.24
CA PHE A 588 8.87 37.49 14.65
C PHE A 588 10.23 38.00 14.14
N VAL A 589 11.27 37.16 14.04
CA VAL A 589 12.58 37.62 13.52
C VAL A 589 13.09 36.67 12.45
N ALA A 590 12.73 36.93 11.19
CA ALA A 590 13.57 36.73 10.00
C ALA A 590 12.72 36.90 8.73
N ALA A 591 12.40 38.14 8.39
CA ALA A 591 11.91 38.50 7.07
C ALA A 591 12.82 39.55 6.44
N VAL A 592 14.03 39.16 6.02
CA VAL A 592 14.82 39.85 5.00
C VAL A 592 15.69 38.84 4.23
N ALA A 593 15.12 38.13 3.24
CA ALA A 593 15.82 37.67 2.04
C ALA A 593 14.82 37.03 1.05
N VAL A 594 15.13 37.13 -0.24
CA VAL A 594 14.24 37.02 -1.41
C VAL A 594 14.13 35.56 -1.93
N CYS A 595 13.01 35.26 -2.62
CA CYS A 595 12.70 34.12 -3.52
C CYS A 595 13.60 32.85 -3.51
N TYR A 596 13.05 31.67 -3.16
CA TYR A 596 13.14 30.33 -3.82
C TYR A 596 12.64 29.22 -2.85
N GLY A 597 12.10 28.10 -3.37
CA GLY A 597 11.89 26.83 -2.62
C GLY A 597 10.55 26.61 -1.89
N GLN A 598 9.79 25.58 -2.29
CA GLN A 598 8.61 25.04 -1.60
C GLN A 598 9.03 24.01 -0.54
N THR A 599 8.37 24.00 0.62
CA THR A 599 8.61 23.02 1.69
C THR A 599 7.85 21.73 1.40
N VAL A 600 8.58 20.63 1.17
CA VAL A 600 8.04 19.26 1.17
C VAL A 600 7.99 18.75 2.61
N ASP A 601 7.01 17.91 2.96
CA ASP A 601 6.87 17.37 4.32
C ASP A 601 7.98 16.36 4.62
N VAL A 602 9.00 16.82 5.35
CA VAL A 602 10.15 16.05 5.83
C VAL A 602 10.17 16.14 7.34
N ARG A 603 10.25 14.98 8.01
CA ARG A 603 10.35 14.88 9.45
C ARG A 603 11.78 14.59 9.86
N TYR A 604 12.20 15.22 10.94
CA TYR A 604 13.52 15.05 11.51
C TYR A 604 13.42 14.51 12.93
N THR A 605 14.16 13.46 13.24
CA THR A 605 14.21 12.88 14.59
C THR A 605 15.67 12.76 15.02
N LEU A 606 16.02 13.42 16.12
CA LEU A 606 17.33 13.32 16.75
C LEU A 606 17.39 12.11 17.67
N HIS A 607 18.51 11.38 17.60
CA HIS A 607 18.89 10.30 18.49
C HIS A 607 20.34 10.50 18.94
N ASN A 608 20.57 10.40 20.25
CA ASN A 608 21.89 10.28 20.86
C ASN A 608 21.77 9.67 22.26
N LYS A 609 22.86 9.65 23.04
CA LYS A 609 22.87 9.11 24.41
C LYS A 609 21.92 9.84 25.38
N ASN A 610 21.55 11.09 25.10
CA ASN A 610 20.62 11.89 25.92
C ASN A 610 19.14 11.64 25.58
N GLY A 611 18.85 10.81 24.58
CA GLY A 611 17.49 10.36 24.25
C GLY A 611 17.07 10.68 22.82
N ILE A 612 15.75 10.77 22.63
CA ILE A 612 15.11 10.89 21.32
C ILE A 612 14.20 12.13 21.32
N VAL A 613 14.30 12.97 20.29
CA VAL A 613 13.44 14.17 20.16
C VAL A 613 13.16 14.51 18.70
N SER A 614 11.93 14.91 18.39
CA SER A 614 11.59 15.41 17.05
C SER A 614 12.14 16.82 16.87
N MET A 615 12.83 17.05 15.75
CA MET A 615 13.40 18.35 15.41
C MET A 615 12.52 19.06 14.40
N ARG A 616 12.47 20.38 14.52
CA ARG A 616 11.85 21.26 13.52
C ARG A 616 12.85 22.36 13.19
N PRO A 617 13.16 22.59 11.90
CA PRO A 617 13.86 23.81 11.52
C PRO A 617 13.07 25.01 12.05
N GLU A 618 13.76 26.05 12.54
CA GLU A 618 13.14 27.29 13.05
C GLU A 618 12.48 27.20 14.45
N SER A 619 12.79 26.20 15.28
CA SER A 619 12.55 26.36 16.72
C SER A 619 13.47 27.43 17.30
N ASP A 620 13.01 28.15 18.33
CA ASP A 620 13.77 29.25 18.96
C ASP A 620 15.07 28.77 19.61
N ASP A 621 15.10 27.51 20.07
CA ASP A 621 16.26 26.90 20.73
C ASP A 621 16.61 25.52 20.14
N LEU A 622 17.88 25.11 20.26
CA LEU A 622 18.31 23.73 20.06
C LEU A 622 17.65 22.82 21.11
N PRO A 623 17.16 21.62 20.73
CA PRO A 623 16.65 20.67 21.72
C PRO A 623 17.69 20.41 22.80
N GLN A 624 17.27 20.30 24.07
CA GLN A 624 18.18 20.03 25.19
C GLN A 624 19.01 18.75 24.99
N GLN A 625 18.48 17.79 24.23
CA GLN A 625 19.16 16.55 23.91
C GLN A 625 20.30 16.77 22.91
N PHE A 626 20.29 17.80 22.07
CA PHE A 626 21.30 18.02 21.03
C PHE A 626 22.66 18.37 21.63
N GLU A 627 23.67 17.55 21.31
CA GLU A 627 25.02 17.72 21.86
C GLU A 627 25.86 18.63 20.97
N LYS A 628 26.13 19.84 21.46
CA LYS A 628 26.86 20.88 20.73
C LYS A 628 28.35 20.55 20.57
N ASP A 629 28.90 19.74 21.46
CA ASP A 629 30.29 19.27 21.52
C ASP A 629 30.48 17.86 20.92
N ALA A 630 29.48 17.33 20.21
CA ALA A 630 29.61 16.09 19.47
C ALA A 630 30.70 16.20 18.39
N GLU A 631 31.43 15.11 18.14
CA GLU A 631 32.48 15.06 17.12
C GLU A 631 31.91 15.18 15.70
N SER A 632 30.68 14.72 15.48
CA SER A 632 29.95 14.93 14.22
C SER A 632 28.44 14.82 14.40
N THR A 633 27.71 15.41 13.45
CA THR A 633 26.26 15.23 13.30
C THR A 633 25.99 14.45 12.02
N ILE A 634 25.39 13.26 12.16
CA ILE A 634 25.17 12.29 11.10
C ILE A 634 23.70 12.28 10.69
N PHE A 635 23.41 12.51 9.41
CA PHE A 635 22.06 12.45 8.85
C PHE A 635 21.82 11.11 8.15
N LEU A 636 20.76 10.40 8.53
CA LEU A 636 20.31 9.18 7.87
C LEU A 636 19.16 9.51 6.92
N ILE A 637 19.36 9.32 5.61
CA ILE A 637 18.40 9.70 4.57
C ILE A 637 17.96 8.43 3.82
N HIS A 638 16.72 8.01 4.03
CA HIS A 638 16.21 6.79 3.42
C HIS A 638 15.90 6.93 1.92
N GLY A 639 15.71 5.79 1.25
CA GLY A 639 15.36 5.67 -0.17
C GLY A 639 13.88 5.80 -0.49
N TYR A 640 13.46 5.34 -1.67
CA TYR A 640 12.05 5.25 -2.01
C TYR A 640 11.28 4.36 -1.00
N PRO A 641 10.09 4.78 -0.52
CA PRO A 641 9.32 4.04 0.47
C PRO A 641 9.06 2.59 0.06
N SER A 642 9.52 1.69 0.91
CA SER A 642 9.34 0.25 0.81
C SER A 642 9.25 -0.33 2.23
N ASN A 643 9.12 -1.64 2.34
CA ASN A 643 9.22 -2.36 3.62
C ASN A 643 10.61 -2.24 4.30
N THR A 644 11.60 -1.58 3.68
CA THR A 644 12.96 -1.46 4.21
C THR A 644 13.30 -0.13 4.87
N VAL A 645 12.45 0.89 4.79
CA VAL A 645 12.69 2.20 5.44
C VAL A 645 12.85 2.05 6.96
N THR A 646 11.93 1.35 7.62
CA THR A 646 12.01 1.07 9.07
C THR A 646 13.28 0.30 9.41
N ARG A 647 13.65 -0.68 8.57
CA ARG A 647 14.83 -1.52 8.77
C ARG A 647 16.14 -0.76 8.57
N PHE A 648 16.19 0.15 7.60
CA PHE A 648 17.33 1.04 7.34
C PHE A 648 17.60 1.93 8.55
N PHE A 649 16.58 2.65 9.02
CA PHE A 649 16.72 3.53 10.17
C PHE A 649 17.14 2.77 11.41
N GLN A 650 16.45 1.67 11.72
CA GLN A 650 16.74 0.85 12.88
C GLN A 650 18.19 0.34 12.88
N LEU A 651 18.60 -0.38 11.83
CA LEU A 651 19.91 -1.03 11.79
C LEU A 651 21.08 -0.03 11.76
N VAL A 652 20.97 1.04 10.97
CA VAL A 652 22.08 1.99 10.82
C VAL A 652 22.20 2.87 12.06
N ARG A 653 21.07 3.34 12.62
CA ARG A 653 21.07 4.13 13.86
C ARG A 653 21.65 3.34 15.02
N GLU A 654 21.17 2.11 15.26
CA GLU A 654 21.63 1.25 16.35
C GLU A 654 23.13 0.97 16.21
N ALA A 655 23.59 0.62 15.01
CA ALA A 655 25.02 0.39 14.76
C ALA A 655 25.88 1.63 15.05
N ILE A 656 25.41 2.84 14.71
CA ILE A 656 26.14 4.07 15.01
C ILE A 656 26.13 4.36 16.51
N LEU A 657 24.97 4.31 17.17
CA LEU A 657 24.86 4.68 18.59
C LEU A 657 25.54 3.69 19.52
N GLU A 658 25.58 2.40 19.17
CA GLU A 658 26.14 1.35 20.02
C GLU A 658 27.63 1.08 19.78
N HIS A 659 28.12 1.28 18.55
CA HIS A 659 29.47 0.84 18.15
C HIS A 659 30.37 1.98 17.62
N SER A 660 29.88 3.21 17.55
CA SER A 660 30.75 4.36 17.28
C SER A 660 31.66 4.64 18.47
N ASN A 661 32.95 4.82 18.21
CA ASN A 661 33.91 5.30 19.22
C ASN A 661 33.84 6.82 19.43
N GLN A 662 32.99 7.52 18.66
CA GLN A 662 32.86 8.97 18.64
C GLN A 662 31.53 9.38 19.27
N ASN A 663 31.55 10.51 19.98
CA ASN A 663 30.32 11.15 20.44
C ASN A 663 29.59 11.79 19.26
N VAL A 664 28.40 11.32 18.90
CA VAL A 664 27.70 11.76 17.68
C VAL A 664 26.23 12.09 17.91
N ASN A 665 25.72 13.05 17.14
CA ASN A 665 24.29 13.24 16.96
C ASN A 665 23.82 12.46 15.74
N VAL A 666 22.73 11.70 15.82
CA VAL A 666 22.13 11.02 14.66
C VAL A 666 20.76 11.62 14.37
N ILE A 667 20.55 12.13 13.15
CA ILE A 667 19.28 12.72 12.72
C ILE A 667 18.68 11.87 11.59
N GLU A 668 17.53 11.28 11.84
CA GLU A 668 16.74 10.59 10.84
C GLU A 668 15.97 11.58 9.97
N VAL A 669 16.10 11.47 8.65
CA VAL A 669 15.42 12.31 7.66
C VAL A 669 14.32 11.48 7.00
N ASP A 670 13.13 11.50 7.60
CA ASP A 670 11.96 10.80 7.10
C ASP A 670 11.18 11.68 6.12
N TRP A 671 11.34 11.38 4.83
CA TRP A 671 10.64 12.04 3.74
C TRP A 671 9.62 11.09 3.08
N THR A 672 9.17 10.04 3.78
CA THR A 672 8.20 9.04 3.26
C THR A 672 6.96 9.70 2.66
N ARG A 673 6.46 10.76 3.31
CA ARG A 673 5.31 11.54 2.83
C ARG A 673 5.62 12.32 1.55
N ALA A 674 6.80 12.92 1.46
CA ALA A 674 7.26 13.62 0.26
C ALA A 674 7.59 12.66 -0.88
N ALA A 675 8.06 11.44 -0.58
CA ALA A 675 8.36 10.43 -1.58
C ALA A 675 7.09 9.87 -2.25
N GLY A 676 6.03 9.66 -1.48
CA GLY A 676 4.75 9.14 -1.98
C GLY A 676 4.83 7.69 -2.47
N ASN A 677 3.85 7.28 -3.27
CA ASN A 677 3.67 5.88 -3.71
C ASN A 677 4.17 5.63 -5.15
N SER A 678 4.97 6.54 -5.70
CA SER A 678 5.56 6.40 -7.04
C SER A 678 7.05 6.72 -7.02
N TYR A 679 7.87 5.80 -7.53
CA TYR A 679 9.33 6.01 -7.64
C TYR A 679 9.66 7.24 -8.49
N THR A 680 8.83 7.56 -9.49
CA THR A 680 8.96 8.77 -10.32
C THR A 680 8.64 10.03 -9.53
N GLN A 681 7.59 10.02 -8.70
CA GLN A 681 7.27 11.14 -7.81
C GLN A 681 8.40 11.38 -6.81
N ALA A 682 8.88 10.32 -6.15
CA ALA A 682 9.99 10.39 -5.22
C ALA A 682 11.26 10.94 -5.89
N SER A 683 11.57 10.46 -7.09
CA SER A 683 12.70 10.98 -7.90
C SER A 683 12.54 12.48 -8.20
N ASN A 684 11.35 12.95 -8.53
CA ASN A 684 11.11 14.36 -8.84
C ASN A 684 11.19 15.26 -7.60
N ASN A 685 10.93 14.71 -6.40
CA ASN A 685 10.89 15.47 -5.16
C ASN A 685 12.26 15.59 -4.45
N MET A 686 13.29 14.87 -4.91
CA MET A 686 14.62 14.86 -4.27
C MET A 686 15.20 16.26 -4.08
N GLN A 687 15.04 17.14 -5.06
CA GLN A 687 15.54 18.53 -5.00
C GLN A 687 14.89 19.30 -3.84
N SER A 688 13.57 19.18 -3.66
CA SER A 688 12.86 19.87 -2.59
C SER A 688 13.18 19.28 -1.21
N VAL A 689 13.35 17.96 -1.12
CA VAL A 689 13.76 17.31 0.15
C VAL A 689 15.16 17.78 0.55
N ALA A 690 16.08 17.84 -0.41
CA ALA A 690 17.42 18.36 -0.18
C ALA A 690 17.42 19.83 0.26
N GLU A 691 16.57 20.67 -0.32
CA GLU A 691 16.41 22.07 0.13
C GLU A 691 15.90 22.19 1.57
N ASN A 692 15.01 21.30 2.02
CA ASN A 692 14.55 21.29 3.42
C ASN A 692 15.65 20.81 4.35
N LEU A 693 16.40 19.77 3.96
CA LEU A 693 17.55 19.30 4.70
C LEU A 693 18.62 20.39 4.83
N THR A 694 18.91 21.12 3.76
CA THR A 694 19.83 22.27 3.78
C THR A 694 19.39 23.33 4.78
N LYS A 695 18.09 23.64 4.87
CA LYS A 695 17.57 24.59 5.86
C LYS A 695 17.79 24.11 7.30
N LEU A 696 17.57 22.83 7.58
CA LEU A 696 17.83 22.27 8.90
C LEU A 696 19.33 22.39 9.25
N ILE A 697 20.21 22.02 8.32
CA ILE A 697 21.66 22.11 8.52
C ILE A 697 22.07 23.56 8.79
N GLN A 698 21.58 24.52 8.00
CA GLN A 698 21.84 25.95 8.22
C GLN A 698 21.30 26.45 9.57
N TRP A 699 20.13 25.98 9.98
CA TRP A 699 19.56 26.32 11.29
C TRP A 699 20.43 25.75 12.43
N LEU A 700 20.93 24.52 12.32
CA LEU A 700 21.86 23.95 13.31
C LEU A 700 23.14 24.76 13.42
N ILE A 701 23.74 25.13 12.28
CA ILE A 701 24.94 25.97 12.22
C ILE A 701 24.71 27.30 12.95
N THR A 702 23.58 27.94 12.67
CA THR A 702 23.24 29.24 13.28
C THR A 702 23.09 29.12 14.80
N ASN A 703 22.32 28.14 15.28
CA ASN A 703 21.98 28.02 16.71
C ASN A 703 23.10 27.44 17.59
N VAL A 704 24.05 26.71 17.01
CA VAL A 704 25.28 26.33 17.73
C VAL A 704 26.16 27.56 17.99
N ASN A 705 26.15 28.54 17.08
CA ASN A 705 27.02 29.72 17.15
C ASN A 705 26.46 30.89 17.99
N THR A 706 25.17 30.94 18.32
CA THR A 706 24.52 32.11 18.96
C THR A 706 24.61 32.16 20.50
N GLU A 707 25.05 31.10 21.18
CA GLU A 707 25.13 31.06 22.66
C GLU A 707 26.53 31.29 23.25
N SER A 708 27.57 31.50 22.43
CA SER A 708 28.89 31.93 22.90
C SER A 708 28.92 33.44 23.22
N GLY A 709 28.00 33.89 24.07
CA GLY A 709 27.89 35.26 24.52
C GLY A 709 28.41 35.48 25.94
N SER A 710 29.70 35.79 26.10
CA SER A 710 30.10 36.68 27.18
C SER A 710 31.11 37.72 26.69
N SER A 711 30.63 38.97 26.59
CA SER A 711 31.35 40.24 26.71
C SER A 711 32.88 40.20 26.63
N SER A 712 33.44 40.62 25.50
CA SER A 712 34.54 41.59 25.52
C SER A 712 34.71 42.28 24.16
N THR A 713 35.07 43.54 24.26
CA THR A 713 35.60 44.48 23.26
C THR A 713 35.97 43.92 21.88
N ARG A 714 35.43 44.59 20.85
CA ARG A 714 35.94 44.55 19.48
C ARG A 714 37.44 44.87 19.50
N ASP A 715 38.26 43.85 19.27
CA ASP A 715 39.60 44.00 18.74
C ASP A 715 39.64 43.35 17.35
N SER A 716 39.99 44.18 16.37
CA SER A 716 40.20 43.80 14.99
C SER A 716 41.56 43.15 14.86
N ASN A 717 41.63 41.82 14.90
CA ASN A 717 42.59 40.95 14.21
C ASN A 717 42.65 39.58 14.90
N GLU A 718 41.69 38.70 14.65
CA GLU A 718 41.91 37.26 14.83
C GLU A 718 40.95 36.46 13.95
N ASN A 719 41.51 35.57 13.13
CA ASN A 719 40.76 34.56 12.38
C ASN A 719 40.14 33.58 13.38
N THR A 720 38.94 33.89 13.88
CA THR A 720 38.17 32.99 14.73
C THR A 720 37.57 31.88 13.88
N VAL A 721 38.21 30.71 13.95
CA VAL A 721 37.70 29.44 13.42
C VAL A 721 36.39 29.11 14.13
N THR A 722 35.29 29.04 13.37
CA THR A 722 33.94 28.75 13.85
C THR A 722 33.81 27.25 14.17
N ASN A 723 33.58 26.89 15.44
CA ASN A 723 33.35 25.52 15.90
C ASN A 723 31.92 25.04 15.57
N VAL A 724 31.68 24.61 14.34
CA VAL A 724 30.48 23.85 13.96
C VAL A 724 30.83 22.36 13.97
N THR A 725 29.99 21.52 14.60
CA THR A 725 30.16 20.06 14.49
C THR A 725 30.07 19.65 13.02
N PRO A 726 31.08 19.00 12.44
CA PRO A 726 31.08 18.63 11.04
C PRO A 726 29.95 17.65 10.69
N PHE A 727 29.38 17.79 9.49
CA PHE A 727 28.21 17.03 9.04
C PHE A 727 28.59 15.83 8.16
N HIS A 728 28.01 14.67 8.45
CA HIS A 728 28.11 13.45 7.63
C HIS A 728 26.72 13.02 7.15
N LEU A 729 26.49 12.98 5.84
CA LEU A 729 25.20 12.56 5.27
C LEU A 729 25.30 11.13 4.74
N VAL A 730 24.49 10.22 5.28
CA VAL A 730 24.40 8.81 4.86
C VAL A 730 23.06 8.60 4.16
N GLY A 731 23.11 8.43 2.83
CA GLY A 731 21.91 8.32 2.00
C GLY A 731 21.79 6.96 1.32
N PHE A 732 20.61 6.33 1.38
CA PHE A 732 20.31 5.06 0.69
C PHE A 732 19.41 5.28 -0.52
N ASP A 733 19.67 4.58 -1.63
CA ASP A 733 18.86 4.66 -2.87
C ASP A 733 18.67 6.13 -3.33
N LEU A 734 17.45 6.63 -3.53
CA LEU A 734 17.20 8.04 -3.89
C LEU A 734 17.69 9.02 -2.80
N GLY A 735 17.78 8.59 -1.54
CA GLY A 735 18.33 9.37 -0.44
C GLY A 735 19.82 9.71 -0.63
N ALA A 736 20.59 8.89 -1.35
CA ALA A 736 21.96 9.20 -1.72
C ALA A 736 22.05 10.43 -2.65
N HIS A 737 21.07 10.60 -3.53
CA HIS A 737 20.97 11.77 -4.41
C HIS A 737 20.49 12.99 -3.66
N VAL A 738 19.52 12.86 -2.74
CA VAL A 738 19.12 13.93 -1.82
C VAL A 738 20.33 14.46 -1.04
N ALA A 739 21.18 13.58 -0.51
CA ALA A 739 22.41 13.97 0.17
C ALA A 739 23.36 14.76 -0.75
N GLY A 740 23.56 14.28 -1.98
CA GLY A 740 24.38 14.96 -2.99
C GLY A 740 23.85 16.34 -3.36
N ILE A 741 22.54 16.48 -3.57
CA ILE A 741 21.92 17.76 -3.88
C ILE A 741 22.09 18.73 -2.70
N ALA A 742 21.88 18.29 -1.47
CA ALA A 742 22.03 19.13 -0.28
C ALA A 742 23.47 19.64 -0.13
N GLY A 743 24.45 18.75 -0.33
CA GLY A 743 25.87 19.10 -0.31
C GLY A 743 26.24 20.11 -1.41
N ARG A 744 25.74 19.93 -2.63
CA ARG A 744 25.91 20.91 -3.72
C ARG A 744 25.33 22.28 -3.37
N VAL A 745 24.12 22.32 -2.81
CA VAL A 745 23.45 23.58 -2.45
C VAL A 745 24.21 24.32 -1.35
N LEU A 746 24.65 23.61 -0.30
CA LEU A 746 25.42 24.19 0.80
C LEU A 746 26.79 24.73 0.34
N ASN A 747 27.49 23.98 -0.50
CA ASN A 747 28.78 24.38 -1.06
C ASN A 747 28.66 25.66 -1.93
N VAL A 748 27.61 25.76 -2.75
CA VAL A 748 27.37 26.93 -3.63
C VAL A 748 26.95 28.19 -2.84
N THR A 749 26.24 28.02 -1.72
CA THR A 749 25.59 29.16 -1.06
C THR A 749 26.41 29.83 0.04
N GLN A 750 27.27 29.10 0.75
CA GLN A 750 27.90 29.65 1.97
C GLN A 750 29.37 29.27 2.20
N ASN A 751 30.02 28.53 1.28
CA ASN A 751 31.40 28.02 1.49
C ASN A 751 31.53 27.12 2.74
N GLU A 752 30.39 26.61 3.24
CA GLU A 752 30.26 25.66 4.34
C GLU A 752 30.05 24.27 3.72
N GLY A 753 31.13 23.51 3.60
CA GLY A 753 31.10 22.20 2.96
C GLY A 753 30.56 21.12 3.89
N ILE A 754 29.78 20.18 3.34
CA ILE A 754 29.53 18.89 4.00
C ILE A 754 30.86 18.14 4.10
N ALA A 755 31.23 17.70 5.30
CA ALA A 755 32.50 17.03 5.53
C ALA A 755 32.53 15.65 4.83
N ARG A 756 31.44 14.88 4.94
CA ARG A 756 31.36 13.56 4.30
C ARG A 756 29.97 13.24 3.77
N ILE A 757 29.91 12.61 2.59
CA ILE A 757 28.69 11.91 2.12
C ILE A 757 29.03 10.43 1.93
N THR A 758 28.20 9.54 2.49
CA THR A 758 28.22 8.11 2.18
C THR A 758 26.95 7.72 1.41
N GLY A 759 27.10 7.39 0.13
CA GLY A 759 26.02 6.90 -0.73
C GLY A 759 25.91 5.38 -0.68
N LEU A 760 24.76 4.86 -0.26
CA LEU A 760 24.47 3.44 -0.14
C LEU A 760 23.64 2.99 -1.35
N ASN A 761 24.31 2.33 -2.29
CA ASN A 761 23.78 1.84 -3.56
C ASN A 761 22.79 2.81 -4.25
N PRO A 762 23.28 3.99 -4.70
CA PRO A 762 22.43 5.07 -5.20
C PRO A 762 21.47 4.62 -6.31
N GLY A 763 20.20 5.01 -6.18
CA GLY A 763 19.09 4.55 -7.02
C GLY A 763 19.16 5.00 -8.48
N ARG A 764 18.49 4.28 -9.38
CA ARG A 764 18.41 4.70 -10.79
C ARG A 764 17.55 5.95 -10.98
N LEU A 765 18.02 6.86 -11.84
CA LEU A 765 17.32 8.10 -12.14
C LEU A 765 16.56 8.04 -13.47
N HIS A 766 15.40 8.68 -13.50
CA HIS A 766 14.61 8.87 -14.72
C HIS A 766 15.33 9.82 -15.71
N LYS A 767 15.04 9.65 -17.00
CA LYS A 767 15.59 10.47 -18.07
C LYS A 767 15.22 11.95 -17.84
N GLY A 768 16.23 12.81 -17.64
CA GLY A 768 16.08 14.23 -17.33
C GLY A 768 16.57 14.65 -15.93
N LEU A 769 16.84 13.71 -15.03
CA LEU A 769 17.30 13.98 -13.65
C LEU A 769 18.80 13.73 -13.43
N THR A 770 19.57 13.49 -14.49
CA THR A 770 21.01 13.15 -14.40
C THR A 770 21.86 14.23 -13.70
N GLN A 771 21.41 15.48 -13.71
CA GLN A 771 22.06 16.60 -12.99
C GLN A 771 21.86 16.56 -11.47
N GLN A 772 20.91 15.74 -10.99
CA GLN A 772 20.64 15.54 -9.56
C GLN A 772 21.40 14.34 -8.98
N ARG A 773 22.18 13.64 -9.82
CA ARG A 773 22.98 12.48 -9.43
C ARG A 773 24.08 12.89 -8.44
N LEU A 774 24.31 12.06 -7.42
CA LEU A 774 25.43 12.22 -6.47
C LEU A 774 26.79 12.22 -7.21
N ASN A 775 27.73 13.05 -6.75
CA ASN A 775 29.05 13.21 -7.35
C ASN A 775 30.09 13.52 -6.25
N ALA A 776 31.37 13.20 -6.51
CA ALA A 776 32.51 13.43 -5.65
C ALA A 776 32.64 14.90 -5.18
N ASN A 777 32.23 15.87 -6.00
CA ASN A 777 32.31 17.29 -5.65
C ASN A 777 31.18 17.80 -4.74
N HIS A 778 30.28 16.94 -4.26
CA HIS A 778 29.16 17.34 -3.41
C HIS A 778 29.52 17.41 -1.91
N ALA A 779 30.70 16.94 -1.50
CA ALA A 779 31.24 17.06 -0.14
C ALA A 779 32.77 17.11 -0.19
N THR A 780 33.43 17.34 0.96
CA THR A 780 34.89 17.23 1.07
C THR A 780 35.38 15.81 0.79
N TYR A 781 34.58 14.81 1.17
CA TYR A 781 34.83 13.41 0.84
C TYR A 781 33.51 12.67 0.57
N VAL A 782 33.42 12.02 -0.59
CA VAL A 782 32.25 11.21 -1.00
C VAL A 782 32.66 9.76 -1.18
N GLU A 783 32.04 8.88 -0.39
CA GLU A 783 32.19 7.43 -0.48
C GLU A 783 30.89 6.81 -1.00
N VAL A 784 30.98 5.85 -1.92
CA VAL A 784 29.81 5.13 -2.44
C VAL A 784 30.00 3.63 -2.30
N ILE A 785 28.98 2.93 -1.77
CA ILE A 785 28.97 1.47 -1.59
C ILE A 785 27.97 0.87 -2.57
N HIS A 786 28.47 0.14 -3.55
CA HIS A 786 27.70 -0.52 -4.60
C HIS A 786 27.47 -2.00 -4.27
N THR A 787 26.21 -2.43 -4.35
CA THR A 787 25.80 -3.81 -4.06
C THR A 787 24.83 -4.42 -5.08
N ASP A 788 24.11 -3.61 -5.87
CA ASP A 788 23.20 -4.06 -6.93
C ASP A 788 23.19 -3.10 -8.12
N THR A 789 23.99 -3.37 -9.16
CA THR A 789 24.31 -2.41 -10.24
C THR A 789 24.29 -2.95 -11.68
N LEU A 790 24.27 -4.27 -11.89
CA LEU A 790 24.37 -4.96 -13.19
C LEU A 790 23.03 -5.53 -13.64
N GLY A 791 22.73 -5.34 -14.92
CA GLY A 791 21.52 -5.83 -15.57
C GLY A 791 20.43 -4.77 -15.65
N VAL A 792 19.47 -4.96 -16.56
CA VAL A 792 18.38 -4.00 -16.78
C VAL A 792 17.43 -3.86 -15.59
N LEU A 793 17.42 -4.86 -14.69
CA LEU A 793 16.57 -4.92 -13.49
C LEU A 793 17.28 -4.50 -12.19
N ALA A 794 18.55 -4.11 -12.23
CA ALA A 794 19.25 -3.61 -11.04
C ALA A 794 18.66 -2.28 -10.56
N ASN A 795 18.60 -2.10 -9.25
CA ASN A 795 18.03 -0.90 -8.63
C ASN A 795 19.04 0.25 -8.55
N GLY A 796 20.35 -0.07 -8.45
CA GLY A 796 21.41 0.92 -8.32
C GLY A 796 22.07 1.35 -9.63
N ILE A 797 22.77 2.48 -9.58
CA ILE A 797 23.65 2.98 -10.65
C ILE A 797 25.08 2.48 -10.41
N GLY A 798 25.68 1.81 -11.39
CA GLY A 798 27.00 1.17 -11.25
C GLY A 798 28.21 1.96 -11.74
N ASP A 799 28.05 3.17 -12.27
CA ASP A 799 29.22 3.98 -12.64
C ASP A 799 29.84 4.59 -11.39
N ARG A 800 31.14 4.97 -11.49
CA ARG A 800 31.85 5.68 -10.43
C ARG A 800 31.18 7.02 -10.10
N MET A 801 31.02 7.32 -8.81
CA MET A 801 30.31 8.52 -8.35
C MET A 801 31.03 9.30 -7.25
N GLY A 802 31.81 8.64 -6.39
CA GLY A 802 32.50 9.28 -5.28
C GLY A 802 33.99 9.49 -5.52
N ASP A 803 34.66 10.04 -4.52
CA ASP A 803 36.11 9.96 -4.38
C ASP A 803 36.53 8.50 -4.25
N VAL A 804 35.76 7.72 -3.50
CA VAL A 804 35.91 6.27 -3.39
C VAL A 804 34.60 5.55 -3.70
N ASP A 805 34.69 4.51 -4.53
CA ASP A 805 33.58 3.60 -4.80
C ASP A 805 33.97 2.16 -4.40
N PHE A 806 33.29 1.62 -3.39
CA PHE A 806 33.39 0.23 -2.98
C PHE A 806 32.39 -0.64 -3.75
N TYR A 807 32.87 -1.65 -4.46
CA TYR A 807 32.03 -2.62 -5.15
C TYR A 807 32.04 -3.94 -4.38
N ALA A 808 31.03 -4.14 -3.52
CA ALA A 808 30.92 -5.36 -2.73
C ALA A 808 30.64 -6.56 -3.63
N ASN A 809 31.50 -7.58 -3.59
CA ASN A 809 31.47 -8.75 -4.45
C ASN A 809 31.42 -8.45 -5.96
N GLY A 810 31.85 -7.25 -6.37
CA GLY A 810 31.71 -6.80 -7.76
C GLY A 810 30.51 -5.89 -8.01
N GLY A 811 29.90 -5.38 -6.94
CA GLY A 811 28.76 -4.49 -6.98
C GLY A 811 27.43 -5.18 -7.28
N ASN A 812 27.40 -6.52 -7.25
CA ASN A 812 26.32 -7.37 -7.79
C ASN A 812 26.27 -8.74 -7.14
N ASN A 813 25.10 -9.39 -7.20
CA ASN A 813 24.90 -10.78 -6.76
C ASN A 813 25.43 -11.01 -5.35
N GLN A 814 24.93 -10.22 -4.39
CA GLN A 814 25.41 -10.28 -3.03
C GLN A 814 25.19 -11.68 -2.46
N PRO A 815 26.19 -12.27 -1.81
CA PRO A 815 26.06 -13.57 -1.19
C PRO A 815 24.87 -13.59 -0.22
N GLY A 816 23.94 -14.53 -0.45
CA GLY A 816 22.73 -14.72 0.34
C GLY A 816 21.49 -14.11 -0.32
N CYS A 817 21.68 -13.27 -1.34
CA CYS A 817 20.60 -12.65 -2.07
C CYS A 817 20.27 -13.38 -3.37
N TYR A 818 18.97 -13.51 -3.61
CA TYR A 818 18.39 -14.15 -4.80
C TYR A 818 17.55 -13.18 -5.64
N SER A 819 17.49 -11.91 -5.23
CA SER A 819 16.76 -10.84 -5.91
C SER A 819 17.59 -9.55 -5.91
N HIS A 820 17.32 -8.68 -6.88
CA HIS A 820 17.90 -7.34 -6.96
C HIS A 820 17.57 -6.50 -5.72
N SER A 821 16.34 -6.59 -5.19
CA SER A 821 15.93 -5.90 -3.95
C SER A 821 16.79 -6.32 -2.76
N CYS A 822 17.03 -7.63 -2.57
CA CYS A 822 17.92 -8.09 -1.49
C CYS A 822 19.34 -7.57 -1.67
N CYS A 823 19.87 -7.64 -2.90
CA CYS A 823 21.22 -7.13 -3.19
C CYS A 823 21.30 -5.61 -2.94
N HIS A 824 20.23 -4.87 -3.23
CA HIS A 824 20.13 -3.43 -3.02
C HIS A 824 20.13 -3.08 -1.53
N ASP A 825 19.31 -3.74 -0.71
CA ASP A 825 19.24 -3.54 0.74
C ASP A 825 20.57 -3.87 1.46
N ARG A 826 21.38 -4.76 0.89
CA ARG A 826 22.69 -5.15 1.44
C ARG A 826 23.64 -3.97 1.65
N ALA A 827 23.45 -2.85 0.95
CA ALA A 827 24.30 -1.67 1.07
C ALA A 827 24.29 -1.06 2.47
N PHE A 828 23.10 -0.85 3.05
CA PHE A 828 22.99 -0.29 4.39
C PHE A 828 23.34 -1.30 5.48
N GLU A 829 23.14 -2.60 5.24
CA GLU A 829 23.63 -3.65 6.13
C GLU A 829 25.16 -3.63 6.20
N LEU A 830 25.84 -3.54 5.05
CA LEU A 830 27.30 -3.45 4.98
C LEU A 830 27.84 -2.21 5.68
N PHE A 831 27.15 -1.07 5.53
CA PHE A 831 27.49 0.13 6.29
C PHE A 831 27.30 -0.07 7.79
N ALA A 832 26.16 -0.59 8.24
CA ALA A 832 25.90 -0.83 9.65
C ALA A 832 26.97 -1.74 10.29
N ALA A 833 27.25 -2.91 9.72
CA ALA A 833 28.26 -3.79 10.33
C ALA A 833 29.72 -3.38 10.08
N SER A 834 29.99 -2.32 9.30
CA SER A 834 31.30 -1.63 9.33
C SER A 834 31.54 -0.86 10.63
N MET A 835 30.47 -0.52 11.37
CA MET A 835 30.55 0.05 12.72
C MET A 835 31.00 -1.01 13.73
N ILE A 836 30.47 -2.23 13.58
CA ILE A 836 30.74 -3.36 14.46
C ILE A 836 32.12 -3.97 14.17
N ASN A 837 32.51 -4.04 12.89
CA ASN A 837 33.75 -4.67 12.45
C ASN A 837 34.67 -3.67 11.74
N GLN A 838 35.71 -3.21 12.43
CA GLN A 838 36.68 -2.25 11.89
C GLN A 838 37.58 -2.82 10.79
N PHE A 839 37.54 -4.14 10.54
CA PHE A 839 38.36 -4.84 9.54
C PHE A 839 37.67 -5.02 8.18
N LEU A 840 36.48 -4.43 7.97
CA LEU A 840 35.78 -4.47 6.68
C LEU A 840 36.51 -3.58 5.66
N THR A 841 37.62 -4.08 5.11
CA THR A 841 38.53 -3.32 4.24
C THR A 841 38.47 -3.79 2.79
N GLY A 842 38.44 -2.84 1.86
CA GLY A 842 38.55 -3.08 0.42
C GLY A 842 39.98 -2.93 -0.08
N ARG A 843 40.28 -3.59 -1.20
CA ARG A 843 41.55 -3.45 -1.92
C ARG A 843 41.36 -2.58 -3.15
N GLY A 844 42.29 -1.65 -3.37
CA GLY A 844 42.27 -0.74 -4.51
C GLY A 844 42.39 -1.49 -5.86
N CYS A 845 41.67 -0.99 -6.85
CA CYS A 845 41.62 -1.47 -8.21
C CYS A 845 42.01 -0.33 -9.16
N ASN A 846 42.87 -0.61 -10.15
CA ASN A 846 43.29 0.35 -11.16
C ASN A 846 42.25 0.54 -12.28
N SER A 847 41.29 -0.39 -12.40
CA SER A 847 40.22 -0.30 -13.39
C SER A 847 38.98 -1.08 -12.97
N MET A 848 37.84 -0.74 -13.59
CA MET A 848 36.59 -1.48 -13.44
C MET A 848 36.72 -2.94 -13.90
N SER A 849 37.59 -3.21 -14.87
CA SER A 849 37.89 -4.58 -15.31
C SER A 849 38.58 -5.39 -14.22
N GLN A 850 39.56 -4.80 -13.51
CA GLN A 850 40.23 -5.46 -12.40
C GLN A 850 39.26 -5.71 -11.23
N MET A 851 38.35 -4.75 -10.99
CA MET A 851 37.26 -4.88 -10.04
C MET A 851 36.36 -6.08 -10.41
N ASN A 852 35.83 -6.13 -11.63
CA ASN A 852 34.92 -7.21 -12.07
C ASN A 852 35.57 -8.59 -12.01
N LEU A 853 36.86 -8.71 -12.35
CA LEU A 853 37.60 -9.97 -12.35
C LEU A 853 38.14 -10.39 -10.96
N ASN A 854 37.85 -9.62 -9.90
CA ASN A 854 38.34 -9.88 -8.55
C ASN A 854 39.89 -9.91 -8.44
N LEU A 855 40.56 -9.01 -9.17
CA LEU A 855 42.01 -8.93 -9.26
C LEU A 855 42.60 -7.74 -8.48
N CYS A 856 41.82 -7.10 -7.61
CA CYS A 856 42.26 -5.91 -6.88
C CYS A 856 43.29 -6.26 -5.80
N ARG A 857 44.44 -5.57 -5.85
CA ARG A 857 45.60 -5.82 -5.00
C ARG A 857 46.21 -4.52 -4.44
N GLY A 858 45.56 -3.37 -4.66
CA GLY A 858 46.06 -2.08 -4.19
C GLY A 858 46.28 -2.02 -2.68
N SER A 859 47.28 -1.24 -2.28
CA SER A 859 47.71 -1.01 -0.89
C SER A 859 47.90 0.49 -0.66
N PRO A 860 47.55 1.04 0.51
CA PRO A 860 46.95 0.35 1.65
C PRO A 860 45.48 -0.07 1.41
N PRO A 861 45.00 -1.13 2.10
CA PRO A 861 43.58 -1.44 2.12
C PRO A 861 42.81 -0.31 2.81
N LEU A 862 41.60 -0.03 2.34
CA LEU A 862 40.77 1.06 2.86
C LEU A 862 39.53 0.51 3.56
N ARG A 863 39.25 0.98 4.78
CA ARG A 863 38.04 0.60 5.54
C ARG A 863 36.79 1.10 4.81
N LEU A 864 35.77 0.26 4.70
CA LEU A 864 34.45 0.62 4.20
C LEU A 864 33.63 1.29 5.31
N GLY A 865 32.81 2.30 5.00
CA GLY A 865 31.81 2.84 5.95
C GLY A 865 32.40 3.59 7.15
N GLY A 866 31.85 3.43 8.36
CA GLY A 866 32.30 4.14 9.56
C GLY A 866 31.89 5.63 9.63
N THR A 867 32.15 6.26 10.77
CA THR A 867 31.79 7.66 11.11
C THR A 867 32.91 8.68 10.89
N GLU A 868 34.12 8.21 10.59
CA GLU A 868 35.30 9.06 10.33
C GLU A 868 35.03 10.05 9.18
N LEU A 869 35.34 11.33 9.34
CA LEU A 869 34.94 12.35 8.36
C LEU A 869 35.84 12.41 7.12
N SER A 870 37.06 11.88 7.23
CA SER A 870 38.02 11.81 6.14
C SER A 870 38.68 10.44 6.09
N LYS A 871 39.04 9.98 4.89
CA LYS A 871 39.82 8.76 4.70
C LYS A 871 40.87 8.96 3.60
N ASP A 872 42.02 8.34 3.78
CA ASP A 872 43.12 8.38 2.81
C ASP A 872 42.90 7.35 1.69
N GLY A 873 42.01 7.67 0.75
CA GLY A 873 41.71 6.81 -0.38
C GLY A 873 41.05 7.53 -1.55
N ASN A 874 41.36 7.10 -2.76
CA ASN A 874 40.73 7.59 -4.00
C ASN A 874 40.69 6.46 -5.03
N GLY A 875 39.56 6.30 -5.71
CA GLY A 875 39.38 5.36 -6.82
C GLY A 875 38.43 4.21 -6.50
N ILE A 876 38.64 3.08 -7.17
CA ILE A 876 37.74 1.91 -7.11
C ILE A 876 38.30 0.92 -6.11
N TYR A 877 37.46 0.44 -5.19
CA TYR A 877 37.83 -0.57 -4.22
C TYR A 877 36.90 -1.77 -4.36
N ARG A 878 37.46 -2.97 -4.23
CA ARG A 878 36.67 -4.19 -4.14
C ARG A 878 36.75 -4.76 -2.74
N ILE A 879 35.60 -5.13 -2.21
CA ILE A 879 35.47 -5.88 -0.97
C ILE A 879 34.69 -7.16 -1.26
N ASN A 880 35.15 -8.30 -0.76
CA ASN A 880 34.43 -9.56 -0.91
C ASN A 880 33.79 -9.92 0.43
N THR A 881 32.51 -10.24 0.42
CA THR A 881 31.72 -10.59 1.60
C THR A 881 31.09 -11.98 1.41
N SER A 882 30.41 -12.53 2.42
CA SER A 882 29.85 -13.90 2.40
C SER A 882 28.35 -13.93 2.72
N ARG A 883 27.70 -15.08 2.53
CA ARG A 883 26.24 -15.21 2.69
C ARG A 883 25.71 -14.93 4.09
N ARG A 884 26.56 -15.01 5.12
CA ARG A 884 26.12 -15.01 6.52
C ARG A 884 26.46 -13.71 7.28
N TYR A 885 26.65 -12.61 6.57
CA TYR A 885 26.70 -11.26 7.18
C TYR A 885 25.30 -10.81 7.66
N PRO A 886 25.11 -10.09 8.80
CA PRO A 886 26.05 -9.21 9.51
C PRO A 886 26.74 -9.79 10.75
N ASN A 887 26.41 -11.00 11.18
CA ASN A 887 27.07 -11.61 12.33
C ASN A 887 28.09 -12.62 11.82
N GLY A 888 29.36 -12.40 12.15
CA GLY A 888 30.52 -13.12 11.61
C GLY A 888 30.37 -14.64 11.56
N ILE A 889 29.83 -15.14 10.47
CA ILE A 889 29.87 -16.56 10.16
C ILE A 889 30.46 -16.67 8.75
N VAL A 890 31.68 -17.15 8.64
CA VAL A 890 32.19 -17.53 7.32
C VAL A 890 31.54 -18.86 6.95
N SER A 891 30.94 -18.98 5.77
CA SER A 891 30.65 -20.29 5.21
C SER A 891 31.99 -20.97 4.94
N MET A 892 32.37 -21.98 5.74
CA MET A 892 33.54 -22.78 5.42
C MET A 892 33.31 -23.44 4.06
N PRO A 893 34.23 -23.28 3.09
CA PRO A 893 34.15 -24.07 1.87
C PRO A 893 34.25 -25.55 2.27
N GLY A 894 33.56 -26.44 1.55
CA GLY A 894 33.62 -27.89 1.78
C GLY A 894 35.01 -28.53 1.60
N SER A 895 36.06 -27.71 1.48
CA SER A 895 37.47 -28.06 1.36
C SER A 895 38.25 -27.96 2.68
N GLY A 896 37.64 -27.55 3.80
CA GLY A 896 38.27 -27.54 5.13
C GLY A 896 39.15 -26.33 5.48
N ALA A 897 39.23 -25.31 4.63
CA ALA A 897 40.09 -24.15 4.87
C ALA A 897 39.61 -23.30 6.07
N ILE A 898 40.52 -23.04 7.02
CA ILE A 898 40.28 -22.21 8.21
C ILE A 898 40.07 -20.74 7.78
N PRO A 899 38.90 -20.14 8.05
CA PRO A 899 38.65 -18.75 7.73
C PRO A 899 39.42 -17.81 8.67
N ASN A 900 39.76 -16.61 8.20
CA ASN A 900 40.50 -15.60 8.97
C ASN A 900 39.81 -15.12 10.28
N GLN A 901 38.58 -15.57 10.54
CA GLN A 901 37.77 -15.26 11.74
C GLN A 901 37.74 -16.41 12.75
N PHE A 902 38.35 -17.56 12.42
CA PHE A 902 38.46 -18.68 13.34
C PHE A 902 39.67 -18.44 14.24
N GLU A 903 39.41 -18.24 15.53
CA GLU A 903 40.47 -18.01 16.51
C GLU A 903 41.12 -19.36 16.83
N GLU A 904 42.33 -19.58 16.30
CA GLU A 904 43.08 -20.83 16.47
C GLU A 904 43.45 -21.10 17.94
N ASP A 905 43.45 -20.07 18.79
CA ASP A 905 43.73 -20.14 20.23
C ASP A 905 42.46 -20.22 21.12
N ALA A 906 41.27 -20.28 20.54
CA ALA A 906 40.03 -20.43 21.29
C ALA A 906 40.01 -21.72 22.12
N GLN A 907 39.46 -21.64 23.34
CA GLN A 907 39.45 -22.72 24.32
C GLN A 907 38.47 -23.85 23.95
N SER A 908 37.38 -23.52 23.27
CA SER A 908 36.47 -24.52 22.71
C SER A 908 35.84 -24.05 21.40
N THR A 909 35.44 -25.02 20.56
CA THR A 909 34.65 -24.76 19.36
C THR A 909 33.28 -25.43 19.52
N ILE A 910 32.23 -24.62 19.48
CA ILE A 910 30.84 -24.99 19.74
C ILE A 910 30.09 -25.07 18.41
N PHE A 911 29.53 -26.24 18.11
CA PHE A 911 28.70 -26.48 16.94
C PHE A 911 27.23 -26.38 17.31
N LEU A 912 26.51 -25.39 16.78
CA LEU A 912 25.09 -25.18 17.02
C LEU A 912 24.26 -25.76 15.86
N ILE A 913 23.34 -26.69 16.14
CA ILE A 913 22.60 -27.48 15.15
C ILE A 913 21.09 -27.29 15.35
N HIS A 914 20.40 -26.75 14.33
CA HIS A 914 18.97 -26.43 14.43
C HIS A 914 18.07 -27.67 14.23
N GLY A 915 16.81 -27.57 14.65
CA GLY A 915 15.75 -28.58 14.48
C GLY A 915 14.87 -28.41 13.25
N TYR A 916 13.73 -29.11 13.19
CA TYR A 916 12.73 -29.04 12.11
C TYR A 916 11.33 -28.63 12.61
N PRO A 917 10.57 -27.79 11.87
CA PRO A 917 11.01 -26.99 10.73
C PRO A 917 11.81 -25.79 11.27
N GLY A 918 13.08 -25.69 10.90
CA GLY A 918 13.98 -24.68 11.43
C GLY A 918 15.18 -24.41 10.53
N ASN A 919 15.87 -23.31 10.82
CA ASN A 919 17.11 -22.87 10.19
C ASN A 919 17.91 -22.01 11.19
N THR A 920 19.10 -21.56 10.79
CA THR A 920 19.99 -20.76 11.66
C THR A 920 19.52 -19.33 11.91
N VAL A 921 18.44 -18.88 11.25
CA VAL A 921 17.84 -17.55 11.43
C VAL A 921 16.56 -17.58 12.26
N THR A 922 16.19 -18.73 12.82
CA THR A 922 15.08 -18.81 13.79
C THR A 922 15.44 -18.06 15.08
N ASN A 923 14.47 -17.34 15.65
CA ASN A 923 14.67 -16.53 16.87
C ASN A 923 15.34 -17.32 17.99
N PHE A 924 14.92 -18.58 18.19
CA PHE A 924 15.52 -19.48 19.17
C PHE A 924 17.02 -19.74 18.90
N PHE A 925 17.38 -20.03 17.65
CA PHE A 925 18.77 -20.34 17.29
C PHE A 925 19.69 -19.13 17.43
N GLN A 926 19.18 -17.94 17.10
CA GLN A 926 19.91 -16.67 17.29
C GLN A 926 20.08 -16.32 18.77
N LEU A 927 19.05 -16.54 19.60
CA LEU A 927 19.12 -16.34 21.05
C LEU A 927 20.19 -17.22 21.70
N VAL A 928 20.22 -18.52 21.37
CA VAL A 928 21.21 -19.45 21.93
C VAL A 928 22.63 -19.08 21.49
N ARG A 929 22.83 -18.72 20.23
CA ARG A 929 24.14 -18.26 19.74
C ARG A 929 24.61 -17.00 20.46
N ASN A 930 23.76 -15.97 20.52
CA ASN A 930 24.12 -14.69 21.11
C ASN A 930 24.44 -14.89 22.60
N ALA A 931 23.64 -15.70 23.32
CA ALA A 931 23.95 -16.05 24.71
C ALA A 931 25.32 -16.71 24.87
N ILE A 932 25.71 -17.62 23.98
CA ILE A 932 27.03 -18.26 24.00
C ILE A 932 28.16 -17.24 23.75
N LEU A 933 27.99 -16.35 22.77
CA LEU A 933 29.03 -15.38 22.41
C LEU A 933 29.16 -14.24 23.44
N GLU A 934 28.05 -13.79 24.01
CA GLU A 934 28.01 -12.64 24.93
C GLU A 934 28.30 -13.03 26.38
N HIS A 935 27.94 -14.25 26.80
CA HIS A 935 27.98 -14.65 28.21
C HIS A 935 28.93 -15.81 28.50
N SER A 936 29.68 -16.31 27.51
CA SER A 936 30.73 -17.29 27.76
C SER A 936 31.92 -16.63 28.44
N ASN A 937 32.31 -17.13 29.61
CA ASN A 937 33.54 -16.73 30.31
C ASN A 937 34.82 -17.28 29.64
N GLN A 938 34.68 -17.94 28.49
CA GLN A 938 35.74 -18.59 27.74
C GLN A 938 35.79 -18.05 26.32
N ASN A 939 36.99 -17.94 25.75
CA ASN A 939 37.15 -17.64 24.33
C ASN A 939 36.68 -18.85 23.52
N VAL A 940 35.62 -18.69 22.74
CA VAL A 940 34.97 -19.78 22.01
C VAL A 940 34.75 -19.45 20.55
N ASN A 941 34.97 -20.43 19.68
CA ASN A 941 34.49 -20.38 18.31
C ASN A 941 33.06 -20.94 18.26
N VAL A 942 32.11 -20.27 17.60
CA VAL A 942 30.76 -20.82 17.37
C VAL A 942 30.55 -21.11 15.89
N ILE A 943 30.24 -22.36 15.55
CA ILE A 943 29.98 -22.83 14.20
C ILE A 943 28.50 -23.22 14.06
N GLU A 944 27.77 -22.44 13.27
CA GLU A 944 26.38 -22.72 12.97
C GLU A 944 26.23 -23.75 11.84
N VAL A 945 25.50 -24.83 12.11
CA VAL A 945 25.20 -25.91 11.18
C VAL A 945 23.80 -25.73 10.60
N ASP A 946 23.74 -25.22 9.37
CA ASP A 946 22.52 -25.14 8.56
C ASP A 946 22.37 -26.40 7.70
N TRP A 947 21.34 -27.19 8.00
CA TRP A 947 20.98 -28.38 7.23
C TRP A 947 19.56 -28.30 6.65
N THR A 948 18.94 -27.10 6.58
CA THR A 948 17.56 -26.91 6.10
C THR A 948 17.34 -27.49 4.70
N ARG A 949 18.33 -27.38 3.80
CA ARG A 949 18.24 -28.00 2.45
C ARG A 949 18.20 -29.53 2.48
N ALA A 950 18.90 -30.14 3.43
CA ALA A 950 18.90 -31.59 3.60
C ALA A 950 17.67 -32.08 4.39
N ALA A 951 17.01 -31.20 5.14
CA ALA A 951 15.82 -31.56 5.91
C ALA A 951 14.59 -31.85 5.03
N GLY A 952 14.44 -31.18 3.89
CA GLY A 952 13.29 -31.36 2.98
C GLY A 952 11.99 -30.77 3.53
N ASP A 953 10.85 -31.13 2.92
CA ASP A 953 9.56 -30.47 3.16
C ASP A 953 8.67 -31.17 4.21
N SER A 954 9.17 -32.24 4.83
CA SER A 954 8.43 -32.96 5.87
C SER A 954 9.32 -33.43 7.01
N TYR A 955 8.76 -33.49 8.22
CA TYR A 955 9.45 -33.99 9.41
C TYR A 955 9.97 -35.43 9.21
N THR A 956 9.22 -36.25 8.46
CA THR A 956 9.62 -37.63 8.15
C THR A 956 10.86 -37.67 7.24
N GLN A 957 10.91 -36.79 6.24
CA GLN A 957 12.07 -36.66 5.36
C GLN A 957 13.30 -36.14 6.12
N ALA A 958 13.11 -35.13 6.98
CA ALA A 958 14.16 -34.58 7.83
C ALA A 958 14.74 -35.64 8.77
N SER A 959 13.87 -36.43 9.41
CA SER A 959 14.25 -37.53 10.29
C SER A 959 15.05 -38.62 9.56
N ASN A 960 14.65 -38.97 8.32
CA ASN A 960 15.38 -39.95 7.51
C ASN A 960 16.78 -39.45 7.07
N ASN A 961 16.96 -38.13 6.90
CA ASN A 961 18.19 -37.54 6.38
C ASN A 961 19.25 -37.24 7.46
N MET A 962 18.91 -37.34 8.75
CA MET A 962 19.81 -37.03 9.87
C MET A 962 21.16 -37.78 9.78
N GLN A 963 21.14 -39.06 9.40
CA GLN A 963 22.35 -39.87 9.31
C GLN A 963 23.32 -39.35 8.23
N SER A 964 22.79 -38.90 7.10
CA SER A 964 23.58 -38.33 6.00
C SER A 964 24.19 -36.98 6.41
N VAL A 965 23.40 -36.14 7.06
CA VAL A 965 23.83 -34.83 7.59
C VAL A 965 24.92 -35.01 8.64
N ALA A 966 24.72 -35.91 9.59
CA ALA A 966 25.72 -36.23 10.61
C ALA A 966 27.02 -36.78 10.01
N ASN A 967 26.94 -37.60 8.96
CA ASN A 967 28.13 -38.12 8.29
C ASN A 967 28.98 -37.00 7.69
N ASN A 968 28.35 -36.04 7.00
CA ASN A 968 29.04 -34.91 6.39
C ASN A 968 29.61 -33.96 7.44
N LEU A 969 28.86 -33.67 8.50
CA LEU A 969 29.34 -32.84 9.60
C LEU A 969 30.53 -33.47 10.32
N GLY A 970 30.52 -34.79 10.54
CA GLY A 970 31.64 -35.51 11.14
C GLY A 970 32.93 -35.44 10.30
N VAL A 971 32.83 -35.56 8.97
CA VAL A 971 33.98 -35.42 8.06
C VAL A 971 34.56 -34.01 8.15
N PHE A 972 33.69 -33.00 8.13
CA PHE A 972 34.09 -31.60 8.27
C PHE A 972 34.82 -31.33 9.59
N MET A 973 34.30 -31.83 10.72
CA MET A 973 34.94 -31.67 12.03
C MET A 973 36.33 -32.33 12.10
N GLN A 974 36.53 -33.45 11.42
CA GLN A 974 37.84 -34.11 11.32
C GLN A 974 38.84 -33.30 10.47
N GLN A 975 38.39 -32.76 9.34
CA GLN A 975 39.20 -31.89 8.50
C GLN A 975 39.62 -30.63 9.26
N LEU A 976 38.67 -29.98 9.94
CA LEU A 976 38.95 -28.80 10.75
C LEU A 976 39.99 -29.08 11.84
N TYR A 977 39.85 -30.20 12.57
CA TYR A 977 40.84 -30.61 13.56
C TYR A 977 42.24 -30.82 12.95
N THR A 978 42.30 -31.39 11.75
CA THR A 978 43.57 -31.69 11.06
C THR A 978 44.27 -30.41 10.60
N GLU A 979 43.52 -29.45 10.07
CA GLU A 979 44.04 -28.16 9.62
C GLU A 979 44.57 -27.31 10.80
N ILE A 980 43.88 -27.31 11.94
CA ILE A 980 44.29 -26.52 13.12
C ILE A 980 45.54 -27.12 13.79
N THR A 981 45.72 -28.44 13.74
CA THR A 981 46.83 -29.12 14.42
C THR A 981 48.09 -29.25 13.56
N ASN A 982 48.13 -28.61 12.38
CA ASN A 982 49.19 -28.79 11.39
C ASN A 982 50.42 -27.86 11.66
N PRO A 983 51.64 -28.39 11.91
CA PRO A 983 52.74 -27.64 12.51
C PRO A 983 53.57 -26.69 11.60
N THR A 984 53.17 -26.41 10.35
CA THR A 984 54.05 -25.75 9.35
C THR A 984 53.76 -24.28 9.03
N ARG A 985 52.93 -23.57 9.81
CA ARG A 985 52.51 -22.18 9.49
C ARG A 985 53.35 -21.13 10.25
N THR A 986 54.24 -20.42 9.56
CA THR A 986 55.04 -19.30 10.10
C THR A 986 54.31 -17.96 9.91
N THR A 987 54.08 -17.21 10.99
CA THR A 987 53.43 -15.89 11.01
C THR A 987 54.46 -14.75 10.91
N THR A 988 54.24 -13.80 10.01
CA THR A 988 55.03 -12.55 9.90
C THR A 988 54.19 -11.39 10.45
N THR A 989 54.54 -10.87 11.62
CA THR A 989 53.90 -9.70 12.25
C THR A 989 54.69 -8.43 11.93
N THR A 990 54.05 -7.45 11.28
CA THR A 990 54.56 -6.08 11.15
C THR A 990 53.77 -5.18 12.09
N LYS A 991 54.39 -4.74 13.19
CA LYS A 991 53.89 -3.63 14.03
C LYS A 991 54.31 -2.31 13.40
N THR A 992 53.38 -1.36 13.26
CA THR A 992 53.69 0.05 12.97
C THR A 992 53.24 0.88 14.16
N SER A 993 54.21 1.48 14.85
CA SER A 993 54.08 2.36 16.00
C SER A 993 53.94 3.83 15.56
N THR A 994 52.98 4.56 16.12
CA THR A 994 52.94 6.02 16.11
C THR A 994 53.95 6.60 17.08
N SER A 995 54.57 7.71 16.69
CA SER A 995 55.62 8.45 17.39
C SER A 995 55.10 9.29 18.56
N THR A 996 55.78 9.21 19.70
CA THR A 996 55.93 10.33 20.63
C THR A 996 57.39 10.37 21.10
N THR A 997 58.01 11.53 20.95
CA THR A 997 59.33 11.90 21.47
C THR A 997 59.33 11.88 22.99
N GLU A 998 60.26 11.13 23.59
CA GLU A 998 60.91 11.48 24.85
C GLU A 998 62.30 10.78 24.93
N THR A 999 63.24 11.49 25.54
CA THR A 999 64.70 11.31 25.49
C THR A 999 65.28 10.31 26.49
N SER A 1000 66.33 9.58 26.06
CA SER A 1000 67.36 8.85 26.84
C SER A 1000 66.86 7.61 27.62
N THR A 1001 67.52 6.45 27.69
CA THR A 1001 68.95 6.09 27.70
C THR A 1001 69.14 4.66 27.16
N THR A 1002 70.36 4.37 26.73
CA THR A 1002 70.97 3.06 26.42
C THR A 1002 70.54 1.89 27.33
N GLU A 1003 70.25 0.71 26.76
CA GLU A 1003 70.93 -0.55 27.09
C GLU A 1003 70.50 -1.74 26.19
N THR A 1004 71.39 -2.73 26.18
CA THR A 1004 71.68 -3.77 25.20
C THR A 1004 70.68 -4.92 25.03
N SER A 1005 70.75 -5.52 23.84
CA SER A 1005 70.07 -6.74 23.40
C SER A 1005 70.45 -8.00 24.20
N THR A 1006 69.45 -8.82 24.53
CA THR A 1006 69.58 -10.28 24.58
C THR A 1006 68.36 -10.94 23.95
N THR A 1007 68.61 -11.74 22.91
CA THR A 1007 67.67 -12.64 22.24
C THR A 1007 67.52 -13.93 23.05
N GLU A 1008 66.33 -14.24 23.56
CA GLU A 1008 65.95 -15.60 23.95
C GLU A 1008 64.93 -16.16 22.95
N THR A 1009 65.37 -17.16 22.18
CA THR A 1009 64.52 -18.04 21.39
C THR A 1009 63.84 -19.04 22.32
N GLY A 1010 62.62 -18.74 22.74
CA GLY A 1010 61.71 -19.70 23.37
C GLY A 1010 60.80 -20.36 22.33
N THR A 1011 61.07 -21.61 21.99
CA THR A 1011 60.10 -22.51 21.33
C THR A 1011 58.91 -22.72 22.28
N GLN A 1012 57.75 -22.15 21.95
CA GLN A 1012 56.50 -22.46 22.64
C GLN A 1012 56.00 -23.87 22.22
N PRO A 1013 55.49 -24.70 23.15
CA PRO A 1013 54.95 -26.02 22.83
C PRO A 1013 53.63 -25.89 22.07
N VAL A 1014 53.36 -26.84 21.16
CA VAL A 1014 52.02 -27.02 20.55
C VAL A 1014 51.00 -27.21 21.68
N LYS A 1015 50.10 -26.24 21.88
CA LYS A 1015 49.06 -26.32 22.91
C LYS A 1015 48.16 -27.52 22.66
N SER A 1016 48.02 -28.34 23.69
CA SER A 1016 47.14 -29.49 23.77
C SER A 1016 45.66 -29.09 23.85
N GLY A 1017 44.83 -29.58 22.92
CA GLY A 1017 43.42 -29.91 23.18
C GLY A 1017 42.36 -28.96 22.62
N LEU A 1018 42.21 -28.89 21.29
CA LEU A 1018 41.00 -28.32 20.67
C LEU A 1018 39.78 -29.12 21.15
N THR A 1019 38.87 -28.46 21.87
CA THR A 1019 37.72 -29.12 22.51
C THR A 1019 36.44 -28.81 21.76
N PHE A 1020 35.74 -29.86 21.29
CA PHE A 1020 34.47 -29.72 20.55
C PHE A 1020 33.25 -29.94 21.44
N HIS A 1021 32.33 -28.97 21.39
CA HIS A 1021 31.00 -29.06 21.99
C HIS A 1021 29.93 -29.03 20.91
N LEU A 1022 28.86 -29.82 21.03
CA LEU A 1022 27.71 -29.74 20.13
C LEU A 1022 26.45 -29.35 20.92
N VAL A 1023 25.69 -28.41 20.39
CA VAL A 1023 24.39 -28.02 20.94
C VAL A 1023 23.35 -28.25 19.85
N GLY A 1024 22.37 -29.12 20.10
CA GLY A 1024 21.37 -29.49 19.10
C GLY A 1024 19.96 -29.31 19.63
N PHE A 1025 19.06 -28.80 18.80
CA PHE A 1025 17.63 -28.63 19.12
C PHE A 1025 16.75 -29.59 18.31
N ASP A 1026 15.72 -30.18 18.92
CA ASP A 1026 14.76 -31.08 18.25
C ASP A 1026 15.49 -32.21 17.46
N LEU A 1027 15.26 -32.42 16.15
CA LEU A 1027 15.99 -33.42 15.36
C LEU A 1027 17.51 -33.14 15.29
N GLY A 1028 17.93 -31.87 15.46
CA GLY A 1028 19.34 -31.46 15.53
C GLY A 1028 20.07 -32.03 16.75
N ALA A 1029 19.36 -32.31 17.85
CA ALA A 1029 19.93 -33.00 19.02
C ALA A 1029 20.33 -34.45 18.67
N HIS A 1030 19.56 -35.12 17.81
CA HIS A 1030 19.89 -36.46 17.34
C HIS A 1030 21.04 -36.45 16.33
N VAL A 1031 21.10 -35.46 15.43
CA VAL A 1031 22.26 -35.24 14.54
C VAL A 1031 23.54 -35.07 15.37
N ALA A 1032 23.53 -34.24 16.43
CA ALA A 1032 24.66 -34.08 17.35
C ALA A 1032 25.09 -35.42 17.98
N GLY A 1033 24.12 -36.23 18.42
CA GLY A 1033 24.37 -37.56 18.99
C GLY A 1033 25.02 -38.53 18.02
N ILE A 1034 24.56 -38.57 16.76
CA ILE A 1034 25.13 -39.43 15.71
C ILE A 1034 26.58 -39.01 15.41
N VAL A 1035 26.84 -37.70 15.29
CA VAL A 1035 28.21 -37.16 15.07
C VAL A 1035 29.13 -37.53 16.22
N GLY A 1036 28.70 -37.28 17.45
CA GLY A 1036 29.51 -37.55 18.65
C GLY A 1036 29.92 -39.01 18.78
N ARG A 1037 28.99 -39.97 18.57
CA ARG A 1037 29.31 -41.41 18.57
C ARG A 1037 30.32 -41.80 17.51
N LYS A 1038 30.27 -41.15 16.34
CA LYS A 1038 31.19 -41.43 15.23
C LYS A 1038 32.59 -40.89 15.53
N LEU A 1039 32.68 -39.67 16.05
CA LEU A 1039 33.96 -39.01 16.33
C LEU A 1039 34.67 -39.61 17.54
N ASN A 1040 33.96 -39.93 18.62
CA ASN A 1040 34.57 -40.48 19.85
C ASN A 1040 35.23 -41.86 19.68
N ARG A 1041 35.05 -42.52 18.53
CA ARG A 1041 35.78 -43.74 18.15
C ARG A 1041 37.10 -43.46 17.42
N GLY A 1042 37.40 -42.20 17.13
CA GLY A 1042 38.60 -41.75 16.41
C GLY A 1042 39.46 -40.76 17.22
N VAL A 1043 40.32 -40.01 16.53
CA VAL A 1043 41.30 -39.09 17.13
C VAL A 1043 40.65 -37.82 17.69
N VAL A 1044 39.49 -37.43 17.15
CA VAL A 1044 38.71 -36.25 17.55
C VAL A 1044 37.69 -36.63 18.62
N ARG A 1045 37.75 -36.05 19.82
CA ARG A 1045 36.77 -36.30 20.87
C ARG A 1045 35.81 -35.12 21.05
N VAL A 1046 34.53 -35.43 21.19
CA VAL A 1046 33.49 -34.46 21.58
C VAL A 1046 33.38 -34.46 23.10
N ALA A 1047 33.72 -33.33 23.72
CA ALA A 1047 33.72 -33.21 25.17
C ALA A 1047 32.30 -33.06 25.73
N ARG A 1048 31.43 -32.31 25.06
CA ARG A 1048 30.06 -32.05 25.53
C ARG A 1048 29.03 -32.08 24.41
N ILE A 1049 27.86 -32.67 24.68
CA ILE A 1049 26.65 -32.49 23.88
C ILE A 1049 25.53 -31.95 24.79
N THR A 1050 24.89 -30.86 24.39
CA THR A 1050 23.65 -30.37 25.00
C THR A 1050 22.49 -30.54 24.02
N GLY A 1051 21.55 -31.42 24.35
CA GLY A 1051 20.32 -31.67 23.58
C GLY A 1051 19.15 -30.86 24.14
N LEU A 1052 18.64 -29.92 23.35
CA LEU A 1052 17.51 -29.06 23.72
C LEU A 1052 16.24 -29.63 23.11
N ASN A 1053 15.32 -30.07 23.97
CA ASN A 1053 14.04 -30.68 23.64
C ASN A 1053 14.11 -31.67 22.45
N PRO A 1054 14.82 -32.81 22.56
CA PRO A 1054 15.02 -33.73 21.43
C PRO A 1054 13.70 -34.25 20.85
N GLY A 1055 13.58 -34.19 19.53
CA GLY A 1055 12.35 -34.49 18.79
C GLY A 1055 11.97 -35.97 18.74
N ARG A 1056 10.69 -36.28 18.55
CA ARG A 1056 10.22 -37.68 18.47
C ARG A 1056 10.76 -38.41 17.24
N LEU A 1057 11.30 -39.62 17.44
CA LEU A 1057 11.74 -40.54 16.38
C LEU A 1057 10.74 -41.68 16.18
N ARG A 1058 10.55 -42.14 14.94
CA ARG A 1058 9.76 -43.37 14.66
C ARG A 1058 10.57 -44.61 15.07
N ASN A 1059 9.90 -45.71 15.43
CA ASN A 1059 10.50 -46.93 16.01
C ASN A 1059 11.73 -47.48 15.24
N GLN A 1060 11.77 -47.35 13.90
CA GLN A 1060 12.89 -47.81 13.06
C GLN A 1060 14.16 -46.95 13.14
N LEU A 1061 14.09 -45.73 13.70
CA LEU A 1061 15.21 -44.79 13.85
C LEU A 1061 15.67 -44.65 15.31
N SER A 1062 15.13 -45.45 16.23
CA SER A 1062 15.45 -45.42 17.67
C SER A 1062 16.95 -45.58 17.96
N MET A 1063 17.67 -46.35 17.14
CA MET A 1063 19.13 -46.50 17.23
C MET A 1063 19.93 -45.22 16.92
N GLN A 1064 19.27 -44.20 16.35
CA GLN A 1064 19.88 -42.91 16.02
C GLN A 1064 19.69 -41.85 17.13
N ARG A 1065 18.98 -42.18 18.23
CA ARG A 1065 18.73 -41.28 19.37
C ARG A 1065 20.04 -40.74 19.97
N LEU A 1066 19.97 -39.56 20.57
CA LEU A 1066 21.06 -39.05 21.42
C LEU A 1066 21.18 -39.94 22.67
N THR A 1067 22.37 -40.42 22.98
CA THR A 1067 22.62 -41.32 24.13
C THR A 1067 23.83 -40.86 24.95
N ALA A 1068 23.94 -41.30 26.20
CA ALA A 1068 25.04 -40.95 27.10
C ALA A 1068 26.44 -41.24 26.51
N ASN A 1069 26.56 -42.26 25.66
CA ASN A 1069 27.83 -42.64 25.02
C ASN A 1069 28.22 -41.73 23.82
N SER A 1070 27.46 -40.67 23.57
CA SER A 1070 27.67 -39.79 22.40
C SER A 1070 28.74 -38.71 22.64
N ALA A 1071 29.11 -38.43 23.89
CA ALA A 1071 30.17 -37.49 24.28
C ALA A 1071 30.74 -37.87 25.65
N SER A 1072 31.83 -37.20 26.06
CA SER A 1072 32.33 -37.34 27.44
C SER A 1072 31.32 -36.84 28.48
N TYR A 1073 30.51 -35.85 28.13
CA TYR A 1073 29.37 -35.37 28.92
C TYR A 1073 28.18 -35.09 28.01
N VAL A 1074 27.00 -35.63 28.34
CA VAL A 1074 25.75 -35.40 27.59
C VAL A 1074 24.71 -34.86 28.55
N GLU A 1075 24.15 -33.71 28.22
CA GLU A 1075 23.05 -33.08 28.95
C GLU A 1075 21.85 -32.97 28.02
N VAL A 1076 20.66 -33.23 28.55
CA VAL A 1076 19.40 -33.09 27.82
C VAL A 1076 18.43 -32.26 28.62
N ILE A 1077 17.91 -31.19 28.00
CA ILE A 1077 16.96 -30.27 28.61
C ILE A 1077 15.59 -30.50 27.95
N HIS A 1078 14.60 -30.90 28.73
CA HIS A 1078 13.25 -31.17 28.27
C HIS A 1078 12.30 -30.04 28.70
N THR A 1079 11.47 -29.55 27.77
CA THR A 1079 10.53 -28.45 28.04
C THR A 1079 9.06 -28.85 27.85
N ASP A 1080 8.77 -30.02 27.25
CA ASP A 1080 7.40 -30.51 27.03
C ASP A 1080 7.36 -32.06 26.96
N THR A 1081 6.97 -32.74 28.04
CA THR A 1081 7.09 -34.21 28.19
C THR A 1081 5.80 -34.96 28.52
N LEU A 1082 4.65 -34.30 28.65
CA LEU A 1082 3.38 -34.94 29.04
C LEU A 1082 2.20 -34.53 28.15
N GLY A 1083 1.69 -35.47 27.36
CA GLY A 1083 0.44 -35.32 26.59
C GLY A 1083 0.45 -36.05 25.24
N VAL A 1084 -0.73 -36.41 24.73
CA VAL A 1084 -0.90 -37.10 23.43
C VAL A 1084 -0.45 -36.22 22.23
N LEU A 1085 -0.30 -34.91 22.46
CA LEU A 1085 0.16 -33.91 21.50
C LEU A 1085 1.54 -33.31 21.83
N ALA A 1086 2.27 -33.84 22.82
CA ALA A 1086 3.60 -33.32 23.16
C ALA A 1086 4.63 -33.69 22.07
N ASN A 1087 5.47 -32.72 21.69
CA ASN A 1087 6.51 -32.90 20.67
C ASN A 1087 7.85 -33.45 21.23
N GLY A 1088 8.02 -33.46 22.57
CA GLY A 1088 9.22 -33.94 23.25
C GLY A 1088 9.13 -35.40 23.74
N ILE A 1089 10.29 -36.04 23.95
CA ILE A 1089 10.39 -37.39 24.52
C ILE A 1089 10.44 -37.31 26.05
N GLY A 1090 9.55 -38.04 26.75
CA GLY A 1090 9.50 -38.16 28.22
C GLY A 1090 9.81 -39.57 28.73
N ASP A 1091 10.86 -40.21 28.19
CA ASP A 1091 11.42 -41.50 28.66
C ASP A 1091 12.89 -41.32 29.03
#